data_AF-A0A9X1TKN1-F1
#
_entry.id   AF-A0A9X1TKN1-F1
#
_cell.length_a   1.000
_cell.length_b   1.000
_cell.length_c   1.000
_cell.angle_alpha   90.00
_cell.angle_beta   90.00
_cell.angle_gamma   90.00
#
_symmetry.space_group_name_H-M   'P 1'
#
loop_
_entity.id
_entity.type
_entity.pdbx_description
1 polymer ?
#
loop_
_entity_poly.entity_id
_entity_poly.type
_entity_poly.pdbx_seq_one_letter_code
_entity_poly.pdbx_strand_id
1 'polypeptide(L)'
;MIEALVERGVDRSWIQVGRDATLPGAYGLGGSAWDLVVRRDGIPLAAATFTQLGGQPGSTNNVNNRIQDLTSIAFSVRQHDDDDFRPYLGLFFILEESDRVNAPTRRPGESGAARGGPSHKQRLAETFEQFYSDGLYDKIAYVSSTNGEIPSLYEPRADMSIEGFIEGFAKRILSHSFSPLLKLWGDLTQVPPHLDRYREVIREGRGIKKDYSLDRVPIEEGGQAAVFRASHKNSGIEVAFKRRLSQRENPSARMRREIDIAELLNDHPNYMPILDFEQDHRWFIMPLAEATAEEKHEQLRESDNLRELIGSMGSILDMAHQQGWMHRDIKPSNMLLLDGRWTLADWGVVRRPRGQTTKVGRTGHFIGTEGFAAPELFIKPHEDATAASDIYSLGRVIAWAVTGEIPQTNVELLPPPGPWRNIVRAATQQEAERRPQSIDELLDLIDREFSEPHEPAVARAETLLDAANSGESHTTDAFLELIASHPDDYGLHLDVLPRLQPELAVPSMSRNSRQAVTLLRALAKHVDGNGTNPVQFGEAARAVTWLHGVAISAASSNEWDLLDESIRAMCEWDGNWDQWRPQDAIRSWLRTLRGDVARIVAPALRDHPESARHFAELADDRAVDLGIRQAIRVAAERHN
;
A
#
# COMPACT_ATOMS: atom_id res chain seq x y z
N MET A 1 8.43 -38.56 29.09
CA MET A 1 7.91 -37.17 29.00
C MET A 1 9.01 -36.18 28.65
N ILE A 2 10.01 -35.95 29.51
CA ILE A 2 11.04 -34.91 29.28
C ILE A 2 11.75 -35.10 27.94
N GLU A 3 12.33 -36.27 27.70
CA GLU A 3 13.00 -36.56 26.42
C GLU A 3 12.05 -36.40 25.23
N ALA A 4 10.79 -36.86 25.36
CA ALA A 4 9.77 -36.72 24.32
C ALA A 4 9.38 -35.25 24.04
N LEU A 5 9.44 -34.36 25.04
CA LEU A 5 9.26 -32.92 24.86
C LEU A 5 10.47 -32.29 24.16
N VAL A 6 11.67 -32.70 24.54
CA VAL A 6 12.93 -32.23 23.93
C VAL A 6 13.01 -32.64 22.47
N GLU A 7 12.66 -33.88 22.14
CA GLU A 7 12.56 -34.38 20.75
C GLU A 7 11.55 -33.59 19.91
N ARG A 8 10.54 -33.00 20.54
CA ARG A 8 9.53 -32.14 19.89
C ARG A 8 9.92 -30.66 19.87
N GLY A 9 11.12 -30.30 20.32
CA GLY A 9 11.70 -28.96 20.22
C GLY A 9 11.58 -28.09 21.47
N VAL A 10 11.12 -28.62 22.61
CA VAL A 10 11.13 -27.89 23.88
C VAL A 10 12.55 -27.88 24.45
N ASP A 11 13.12 -26.70 24.70
CA ASP A 11 14.46 -26.60 25.26
C ASP A 11 14.51 -27.21 26.67
N ARG A 12 15.50 -28.07 26.92
CA ARG A 12 15.66 -28.75 28.21
C ARG A 12 15.86 -27.77 29.36
N SER A 13 16.52 -26.65 29.12
CA SER A 13 16.75 -25.59 30.12
C SER A 13 15.45 -24.96 30.62
N TRP A 14 14.36 -25.07 29.86
CA TRP A 14 13.05 -24.57 30.26
C TRP A 14 12.34 -25.51 31.24
N ILE A 15 12.76 -26.78 31.34
CA ILE A 15 12.02 -27.81 32.07
C ILE A 15 12.56 -27.94 33.50
N GLN A 16 11.70 -27.65 34.48
CA GLN A 16 11.93 -27.85 35.90
C GLN A 16 11.13 -29.06 36.37
N VAL A 17 11.69 -29.85 37.30
CA VAL A 17 11.06 -31.08 37.82
C VAL A 17 11.20 -31.19 39.33
N GLY A 18 10.31 -31.95 39.95
CA GLY A 18 10.37 -32.25 41.38
C GLY A 18 10.24 -31.00 42.26
N ARG A 19 11.20 -30.79 43.18
CA ARG A 19 11.12 -29.68 44.15
C ARG A 19 11.27 -28.29 43.52
N ASP A 20 11.89 -28.21 42.35
CA ASP A 20 12.12 -26.96 41.63
C ASP A 20 10.94 -26.60 40.69
N ALA A 21 10.04 -27.55 40.43
CA ALA A 21 8.83 -27.38 39.63
C ALA A 21 7.73 -26.67 40.42
N THR A 22 7.96 -25.39 40.69
CA THR A 22 7.00 -24.51 41.38
C THR A 22 6.35 -23.56 40.39
N LEU A 23 5.19 -22.99 40.75
CA LEU A 23 4.64 -21.80 40.08
C LEU A 23 4.87 -20.57 40.99
N PRO A 24 4.94 -19.34 40.43
CA PRO A 24 5.08 -18.13 41.24
C PRO A 24 3.98 -18.03 42.31
N GLY A 25 4.29 -17.44 43.47
CA GLY A 25 3.37 -17.34 44.61
C GLY A 25 2.06 -16.60 44.33
N ALA A 26 1.99 -15.82 43.24
CA ALA A 26 0.77 -15.19 42.74
C ALA A 26 -0.32 -16.19 42.34
N TYR A 27 0.00 -17.46 42.07
CA TYR A 27 -0.97 -18.52 41.77
C TYR A 27 -1.45 -19.29 43.02
N GLY A 28 -1.29 -18.71 44.22
CA GLY A 28 -1.82 -19.23 45.49
C GLY A 28 -1.12 -20.49 46.03
N LEU A 29 -0.14 -21.04 45.33
CA LEU A 29 0.60 -22.24 45.74
C LEU A 29 2.01 -21.85 46.20
N GLY A 30 2.13 -21.36 47.43
CA GLY A 30 3.42 -21.05 48.07
C GLY A 30 4.32 -22.25 48.39
N GLY A 31 4.26 -23.34 47.61
CA GLY A 31 5.07 -24.54 47.85
C GLY A 31 4.46 -25.88 47.42
N SER A 32 3.40 -25.91 46.61
CA SER A 32 2.79 -27.17 46.17
C SER A 32 3.50 -27.70 44.92
N ALA A 33 4.01 -28.94 45.02
CA ALA A 33 4.86 -29.58 44.02
C ALA A 33 4.07 -29.99 42.78
N TRP A 34 4.20 -29.20 41.71
CA TRP A 34 4.00 -29.75 40.37
C TRP A 34 5.15 -30.71 40.11
N ASP A 35 4.90 -31.76 39.35
CA ASP A 35 5.96 -32.71 39.04
C ASP A 35 6.86 -32.19 37.90
N LEU A 36 6.29 -31.36 37.03
CA LEU A 36 6.96 -30.71 35.92
C LEU A 36 6.41 -29.30 35.73
N VAL A 37 7.29 -28.30 35.61
CA VAL A 37 6.94 -26.93 35.19
C VAL A 37 7.89 -26.55 34.06
N VAL A 38 7.35 -25.96 32.99
CA VAL A 38 8.14 -25.40 31.90
C VAL A 38 8.15 -23.88 32.05
N ARG A 39 9.34 -23.28 32.19
CA ARG A 39 9.54 -21.85 32.31
C ARG A 39 10.53 -21.35 31.26
N ARG A 40 10.22 -20.21 30.64
CA ARG A 40 11.14 -19.50 29.75
C ARG A 40 11.24 -18.06 30.24
N ASP A 41 12.47 -17.58 30.48
CA ASP A 41 12.74 -16.21 30.92
C ASP A 41 11.91 -15.78 32.16
N GLY A 42 11.70 -16.72 33.10
CA GLY A 42 10.92 -16.50 34.32
C GLY A 42 9.39 -16.63 34.16
N ILE A 43 8.88 -16.78 32.94
CA ILE A 43 7.44 -16.94 32.65
C ILE A 43 7.06 -18.43 32.67
N PRO A 44 6.07 -18.85 33.48
CA PRO A 44 5.68 -20.25 33.57
C PRO A 44 4.80 -20.68 32.39
N LEU A 45 5.35 -21.25 31.33
CA LEU A 45 4.62 -21.63 30.11
C LEU A 45 3.60 -22.76 30.32
N ALA A 46 3.97 -23.77 31.08
CA ALA A 46 3.12 -24.94 31.33
C ALA A 46 3.47 -25.62 32.66
N ALA A 47 2.54 -26.38 33.21
CA ALA A 47 2.77 -27.22 34.36
C ALA A 47 2.02 -28.56 34.21
N ALA A 48 2.64 -29.65 34.65
CA ALA A 48 2.04 -30.98 34.62
C ALA A 48 2.22 -31.69 35.96
N THR A 49 1.20 -32.45 36.35
CA THR A 49 1.28 -33.37 37.48
C THR A 49 1.12 -34.81 37.01
N PHE A 50 1.93 -35.70 37.57
CA PHE A 50 1.89 -37.15 37.37
C PHE A 50 1.38 -37.78 38.65
N THR A 51 0.30 -38.55 38.54
CA THR A 51 -0.25 -39.24 39.69
C THR A 51 -0.62 -40.67 39.35
N GLN A 52 -0.54 -41.54 40.36
CA GLN A 52 -0.88 -42.94 40.26
C GLN A 52 -1.87 -43.32 41.35
N LEU A 53 -2.73 -44.30 41.08
CA LEU A 53 -3.66 -44.86 42.05
C LEU A 53 -3.42 -46.37 42.17
N GLY A 54 -2.75 -46.77 43.26
CA GLY A 54 -2.33 -48.14 43.58
C GLY A 54 -1.73 -48.29 44.98
N GLY A 55 -2.00 -49.39 45.72
CA GLY A 55 -1.41 -49.67 47.05
C GLY A 55 -2.23 -50.52 48.04
N GLN A 56 -1.54 -51.15 48.99
CA GLN A 56 -2.03 -52.11 50.02
C GLN A 56 -3.22 -51.61 50.89
N PRO A 57 -4.04 -52.52 51.45
CA PRO A 57 -5.24 -52.18 52.20
C PRO A 57 -4.89 -51.45 53.51
N GLY A 58 -5.43 -50.25 53.70
CA GLY A 58 -5.41 -49.53 54.99
C GLY A 58 -4.77 -48.14 54.96
N SER A 59 -4.15 -47.72 53.87
CA SER A 59 -3.73 -46.32 53.67
C SER A 59 -4.92 -45.47 53.20
N THR A 60 -5.05 -44.26 53.72
CA THR A 60 -6.05 -43.20 53.46
C THR A 60 -6.15 -42.69 52.00
N ASN A 61 -5.73 -43.49 51.02
CA ASN A 61 -5.80 -43.22 49.58
C ASN A 61 -7.18 -43.56 49.01
N ASN A 62 -8.19 -42.78 49.43
CA ASN A 62 -9.50 -42.81 48.80
C ASN A 62 -9.44 -42.04 47.46
N VAL A 63 -9.98 -42.62 46.39
CA VAL A 63 -10.13 -42.00 45.05
C VAL A 63 -10.68 -40.58 45.15
N ASN A 64 -11.64 -40.36 46.05
CA ASN A 64 -12.24 -39.05 46.27
C ASN A 64 -11.24 -38.00 46.79
N ASN A 65 -10.34 -38.38 47.69
CA ASN A 65 -9.31 -37.47 48.21
C ASN A 65 -8.37 -37.04 47.08
N ARG A 66 -8.02 -37.97 46.20
CA ARG A 66 -7.12 -37.66 45.09
C ARG A 66 -7.76 -36.77 44.03
N ILE A 67 -9.04 -36.98 43.73
CA ILE A 67 -9.83 -36.09 42.88
C ILE A 67 -9.90 -34.69 43.50
N GLN A 68 -10.11 -34.60 44.82
CA GLN A 68 -10.14 -33.32 45.54
C GLN A 68 -8.79 -32.59 45.47
N ASP A 69 -7.66 -33.29 45.63
CA ASP A 69 -6.32 -32.72 45.49
C ASP A 69 -6.09 -32.16 44.08
N LEU A 70 -6.39 -32.94 43.04
CA LEU A 70 -6.25 -32.53 41.64
C LEU A 70 -7.12 -31.31 41.32
N THR A 71 -8.35 -31.31 41.82
CA THR A 71 -9.27 -30.17 41.66
C THR A 71 -8.71 -28.92 42.32
N SER A 72 -8.22 -29.04 43.55
CA SER A 72 -7.67 -27.92 44.33
C SER A 72 -6.44 -27.31 43.65
N ILE A 73 -5.53 -28.14 43.13
CA ILE A 73 -4.29 -27.69 42.47
C ILE A 73 -4.59 -26.92 41.18
N ALA A 74 -5.52 -27.41 40.37
CA ALA A 74 -5.88 -26.72 39.14
C ALA A 74 -6.68 -25.45 39.44
N PHE A 75 -7.63 -25.50 40.37
CA PHE A 75 -8.47 -24.35 40.72
C PHE A 75 -7.67 -23.18 41.30
N SER A 76 -6.62 -23.44 42.08
CA SER A 76 -5.73 -22.38 42.57
C SER A 76 -5.02 -21.64 41.44
N VAL A 77 -4.69 -22.34 40.34
CA VAL A 77 -4.11 -21.67 39.16
C VAL A 77 -5.18 -20.91 38.37
N ARG A 78 -6.37 -21.49 38.20
CA ARG A 78 -7.46 -20.89 37.39
C ARG A 78 -8.15 -19.70 38.06
N GLN A 79 -8.10 -19.55 39.38
CA GLN A 79 -8.65 -18.39 40.09
C GLN A 79 -7.95 -17.07 39.77
N HIS A 80 -6.72 -17.13 39.22
CA HIS A 80 -5.91 -15.96 38.87
C HIS A 80 -5.95 -15.63 37.37
N ASP A 81 -6.98 -16.08 36.64
CA ASP A 81 -7.15 -15.83 35.19
C ASP A 81 -7.33 -14.33 34.82
N ASP A 82 -7.23 -13.40 35.78
CA ASP A 82 -7.32 -11.93 35.58
C ASP A 82 -5.96 -11.21 35.38
N ASP A 83 -4.81 -11.88 35.55
CA ASP A 83 -3.48 -11.24 35.45
C ASP A 83 -2.63 -11.80 34.29
N ASP A 84 -2.62 -11.10 33.15
CA ASP A 84 -1.61 -11.06 32.05
C ASP A 84 -1.06 -12.38 31.43
N PHE A 85 -1.27 -13.59 31.99
CA PHE A 85 -0.72 -14.85 31.50
C PHE A 85 -1.39 -16.10 32.14
N ARG A 86 -1.81 -17.08 31.32
CA ARG A 86 -2.45 -18.35 31.77
C ARG A 86 -1.59 -19.58 31.41
N PRO A 87 -0.94 -20.27 32.38
CA PRO A 87 -0.12 -21.45 32.09
C PRO A 87 -0.97 -22.62 31.57
N TYR A 88 -0.38 -23.42 30.68
CA TYR A 88 -1.01 -24.65 30.19
C TYR A 88 -0.91 -25.78 31.20
N LEU A 89 -2.03 -26.37 31.61
CA LEU A 89 -2.08 -27.38 32.66
C LEU A 89 -2.30 -28.78 32.09
N GLY A 90 -1.38 -29.68 32.42
CA GLY A 90 -1.43 -31.09 32.06
C GLY A 90 -1.70 -31.99 33.27
N LEU A 91 -2.53 -33.01 33.10
CA LEU A 91 -2.69 -34.11 34.06
C LEU A 91 -2.29 -35.42 33.40
N PHE A 92 -1.33 -36.13 34.00
CA PHE A 92 -1.01 -37.50 33.61
C PHE A 92 -1.40 -38.45 34.74
N PHE A 93 -2.32 -39.37 34.45
CA PHE A 93 -2.90 -40.24 35.46
C PHE A 93 -2.70 -41.72 35.11
N ILE A 94 -2.12 -42.48 36.05
CA ILE A 94 -1.93 -43.93 35.95
C ILE A 94 -2.86 -44.62 36.94
N LEU A 95 -3.71 -45.52 36.47
CA LEU A 95 -4.56 -46.37 37.30
C LEU A 95 -4.01 -47.79 37.36
N GLU A 96 -3.68 -48.32 38.54
CA GLU A 96 -3.39 -49.74 38.70
C GLU A 96 -4.69 -50.55 38.70
N GLU A 97 -4.80 -51.49 37.75
CA GLU A 97 -5.95 -52.36 37.67
C GLU A 97 -5.97 -53.36 38.83
N SER A 98 -7.12 -53.48 39.46
CA SER A 98 -7.41 -54.50 40.46
C SER A 98 -8.90 -54.86 40.41
N ASP A 99 -9.25 -56.04 40.92
CA ASP A 99 -10.64 -56.51 40.98
C ASP A 99 -11.57 -55.50 41.67
N ARG A 100 -11.06 -54.73 42.65
CA ARG A 100 -11.82 -53.68 43.36
C ARG A 100 -12.08 -52.43 42.51
N VAL A 101 -11.13 -52.04 41.67
CA VAL A 101 -11.25 -50.86 40.79
C VAL A 101 -12.22 -51.13 39.64
N ASN A 102 -12.24 -52.37 39.17
CA ASN A 102 -13.13 -52.85 38.11
C ASN A 102 -14.53 -53.25 38.64
N ALA A 103 -14.68 -53.50 39.95
CA ALA A 103 -15.98 -53.84 40.53
C ALA A 103 -16.99 -52.68 40.41
N PRO A 104 -18.27 -52.98 40.07
CA PRO A 104 -19.32 -51.98 40.03
C PRO A 104 -19.57 -51.40 41.41
N THR A 105 -19.71 -50.09 41.46
CA THR A 105 -19.94 -49.39 42.72
C THR A 105 -21.39 -49.51 43.18
N ARG A 106 -21.61 -49.35 44.49
CA ARG A 106 -22.93 -49.37 45.11
C ARG A 106 -23.67 -48.06 44.77
N ARG A 107 -24.94 -48.13 44.34
CA ARG A 107 -25.78 -46.93 44.22
C ARG A 107 -26.14 -46.41 45.62
N PRO A 108 -26.23 -45.08 45.84
CA PRO A 108 -26.62 -44.53 47.14
C PRO A 108 -28.02 -45.04 47.52
N GLY A 109 -28.14 -45.74 48.66
CA GLY A 109 -29.42 -46.19 49.22
C GLY A 109 -29.74 -47.70 49.12
N GLU A 110 -28.93 -48.52 48.46
CA GLU A 110 -29.24 -49.96 48.29
C GLU A 110 -28.50 -50.88 49.30
N SER A 111 -29.25 -51.59 50.15
CA SER A 111 -28.75 -52.60 51.10
C SER A 111 -28.77 -54.02 50.51
N GLY A 112 -27.89 -54.32 49.55
CA GLY A 112 -27.67 -55.69 49.04
C GLY A 112 -26.38 -55.83 48.21
N ALA A 113 -26.02 -57.05 47.80
CA ALA A 113 -24.79 -57.33 47.03
C ALA A 113 -24.78 -56.57 45.69
N ALA A 114 -23.74 -55.75 45.50
CA ALA A 114 -23.63 -54.73 44.46
C ALA A 114 -23.72 -55.30 43.03
N ARG A 115 -24.73 -54.88 42.25
CA ARG A 115 -24.77 -55.04 40.78
C ARG A 115 -25.54 -53.88 40.14
N GLY A 116 -24.85 -52.84 39.64
CA GLY A 116 -25.49 -51.86 38.74
C GLY A 116 -24.98 -50.41 38.71
N GLY A 117 -23.97 -50.02 39.49
CA GLY A 117 -23.34 -48.68 39.39
C GLY A 117 -22.06 -48.68 38.54
N PRO A 118 -21.62 -47.52 38.00
CA PRO A 118 -20.38 -47.43 37.23
C PRO A 118 -19.19 -47.89 38.09
N SER A 119 -18.21 -48.56 37.49
CA SER A 119 -16.99 -48.95 38.21
C SER A 119 -16.18 -47.72 38.64
N HIS A 120 -15.23 -47.88 39.57
CA HIS A 120 -14.34 -46.77 39.95
C HIS A 120 -13.56 -46.25 38.74
N LYS A 121 -13.18 -47.16 37.82
CA LYS A 121 -12.55 -46.84 36.53
C LYS A 121 -13.44 -45.94 35.66
N GLN A 122 -14.73 -46.26 35.55
CA GLN A 122 -15.68 -45.46 34.76
C GLN A 122 -15.89 -44.06 35.35
N ARG A 123 -16.08 -43.96 36.68
CA ARG A 123 -16.23 -42.66 37.34
C ARG A 123 -15.00 -41.77 37.19
N LEU A 124 -13.80 -42.35 37.24
CA LEU A 124 -12.55 -41.61 37.05
C LEU A 124 -12.45 -41.06 35.63
N ALA A 125 -12.79 -41.87 34.62
CA ALA A 125 -12.82 -41.43 33.23
C ALA A 125 -13.81 -40.27 33.03
N GLU A 126 -15.04 -40.38 33.56
CA GLU A 126 -16.06 -39.32 33.52
C GLU A 126 -15.58 -38.04 34.22
N THR A 127 -14.90 -38.18 35.37
CA THR A 127 -14.35 -37.04 36.12
C THR A 127 -13.26 -36.31 35.33
N PHE A 128 -12.38 -37.04 34.65
CA PHE A 128 -11.34 -36.42 33.82
C PHE A 128 -11.91 -35.77 32.56
N GLU A 129 -12.94 -36.35 31.94
CA GLU A 129 -13.67 -35.66 30.87
C GLU A 129 -14.26 -34.34 31.36
N GLN A 130 -14.83 -34.35 32.57
CA GLN A 130 -15.38 -33.15 33.16
C GLN A 130 -14.27 -32.12 33.44
N PHE A 131 -13.13 -32.52 33.99
CA PHE A 131 -11.97 -31.62 34.19
C PHE A 131 -11.50 -30.98 32.88
N TYR A 132 -11.48 -31.75 31.79
CA TYR A 132 -11.11 -31.25 30.49
C TYR A 132 -12.18 -30.30 29.92
N SER A 133 -13.46 -30.67 30.03
CA SER A 133 -14.60 -29.91 29.50
C SER A 133 -14.81 -28.59 30.26
N ASP A 134 -14.61 -28.61 31.57
CA ASP A 134 -14.70 -27.45 32.46
C ASP A 134 -13.46 -26.54 32.35
N GLY A 135 -12.47 -26.90 31.51
CA GLY A 135 -11.26 -26.12 31.28
C GLY A 135 -10.31 -26.07 32.49
N LEU A 136 -10.48 -26.99 33.43
CA LEU A 136 -9.67 -27.09 34.64
C LEU A 136 -8.25 -27.52 34.28
N TYR A 137 -8.12 -28.57 33.46
CA TYR A 137 -6.88 -28.97 32.81
C TYR A 137 -7.00 -28.83 31.30
N ASP A 138 -5.94 -28.38 30.64
CA ASP A 138 -5.96 -28.17 29.21
C ASP A 138 -5.64 -29.44 28.41
N LYS A 139 -4.95 -30.42 29.01
CA LYS A 139 -4.75 -31.78 28.48
C LYS A 139 -4.68 -32.81 29.61
N ILE A 140 -5.22 -34.00 29.34
CA ILE A 140 -5.21 -35.13 30.27
C ILE A 140 -4.78 -36.39 29.52
N ALA A 141 -3.82 -37.12 30.08
CA ALA A 141 -3.48 -38.49 29.69
C ALA A 141 -4.01 -39.44 30.77
N TYR A 142 -4.74 -40.47 30.36
CA TYR A 142 -5.29 -41.46 31.27
C TYR A 142 -4.92 -42.86 30.81
N VAL A 143 -4.12 -43.55 31.62
CA VAL A 143 -3.66 -44.92 31.33
C VAL A 143 -3.95 -45.87 32.47
N SER A 144 -4.25 -47.11 32.13
CA SER A 144 -4.37 -48.21 33.10
C SER A 144 -3.20 -49.16 32.98
N SER A 145 -2.66 -49.58 34.11
CA SER A 145 -1.57 -50.55 34.24
C SER A 145 -2.09 -51.82 34.87
N THR A 146 -1.81 -52.98 34.28
CA THR A 146 -2.15 -54.30 34.85
C THR A 146 -0.97 -54.84 35.67
N ASN A 147 -1.24 -55.42 36.85
CA ASN A 147 -0.19 -56.06 37.66
C ASN A 147 0.45 -57.25 36.90
N GLY A 148 1.75 -57.13 36.58
CA GLY A 148 2.58 -58.14 35.95
C GLY A 148 4.07 -57.74 36.00
N GLU A 149 4.99 -58.70 35.80
CA GLU A 149 6.45 -58.49 35.89
C GLU A 149 6.98 -57.41 34.92
N ILE A 150 6.19 -57.05 33.90
CA ILE A 150 6.39 -55.89 33.02
C ILE A 150 5.04 -55.16 32.94
N PRO A 151 4.95 -53.89 33.39
CA PRO A 151 3.72 -53.12 33.29
C PRO A 151 3.35 -52.90 31.82
N SER A 152 2.27 -53.54 31.34
CA SER A 152 1.65 -53.16 30.08
C SER A 152 0.69 -52.00 30.34
N LEU A 153 1.02 -50.83 29.79
CA LEU A 153 0.13 -49.67 29.80
C LEU A 153 -0.93 -49.85 28.72
N TYR A 154 -2.18 -49.63 29.09
CA TYR A 154 -3.32 -49.59 28.18
C TYR A 154 -3.97 -48.21 28.26
N GLU A 155 -4.23 -47.59 27.11
CA GLU A 155 -4.93 -46.32 26.98
C GLU A 155 -6.43 -46.59 26.85
N PRO A 156 -7.24 -46.40 27.91
CA PRO A 156 -8.66 -46.75 27.88
C PRO A 156 -9.46 -45.90 26.91
N ARG A 157 -8.90 -44.77 26.49
CA ARG A 157 -9.50 -43.81 25.56
C ARG A 157 -8.45 -43.18 24.65
N ALA A 158 -8.77 -43.07 23.37
CA ALA A 158 -7.87 -42.54 22.35
C ALA A 158 -7.64 -41.02 22.47
N ASP A 159 -8.64 -40.27 22.95
CA ASP A 159 -8.58 -38.80 23.14
C ASP A 159 -7.71 -38.37 24.33
N MET A 160 -7.34 -39.32 25.19
CA MET A 160 -6.47 -39.15 26.36
C MET A 160 -5.21 -40.04 26.28
N SER A 161 -4.72 -40.27 25.06
CA SER A 161 -3.48 -41.01 24.81
C SER A 161 -2.24 -40.30 25.35
N ILE A 162 -1.20 -41.07 25.66
CA ILE A 162 0.11 -40.54 26.05
C ILE A 162 0.67 -39.67 24.93
N GLU A 163 0.61 -40.17 23.69
CA GLU A 163 1.14 -39.48 22.52
C GLU A 163 0.39 -38.18 22.26
N GLY A 164 -0.95 -38.20 22.27
CA GLY A 164 -1.77 -37.00 22.08
C GLY A 164 -1.60 -35.97 23.20
N PHE A 165 -1.33 -36.43 24.42
CA PHE A 165 -0.94 -35.54 25.53
C PHE A 165 0.41 -34.89 25.26
N ILE A 166 1.44 -35.65 24.92
CA ILE A 166 2.80 -35.13 24.67
C ILE A 166 2.78 -34.14 23.49
N GLU A 167 2.16 -34.50 22.37
CA GLU A 167 2.04 -33.62 21.20
C GLU A 167 1.28 -32.34 21.52
N GLY A 168 0.12 -32.45 22.18
CA GLY A 168 -0.69 -31.29 22.57
C GLY A 168 0.06 -30.37 23.53
N PHE A 169 0.74 -30.95 24.53
CA PHE A 169 1.51 -30.22 25.54
C PHE A 169 2.74 -29.53 24.91
N ALA A 170 3.52 -30.23 24.10
CA ALA A 170 4.66 -29.67 23.37
C ALA A 170 4.23 -28.56 22.40
N LYS A 171 3.22 -28.84 21.57
CA LYS A 171 2.66 -27.86 20.62
C LYS A 171 2.21 -26.61 21.35
N ARG A 172 1.61 -26.72 22.53
CA ARG A 172 1.15 -25.54 23.27
C ARG A 172 2.31 -24.76 23.90
N ILE A 173 3.27 -25.44 24.54
CA ILE A 173 4.51 -24.82 25.05
C ILE A 173 5.19 -24.04 23.92
N LEU A 174 5.33 -24.66 22.75
CA LEU A 174 5.97 -24.06 21.60
C LEU A 174 5.09 -22.97 20.96
N SER A 175 3.76 -23.10 20.96
CA SER A 175 2.85 -22.07 20.44
C SER A 175 2.83 -20.79 21.27
N HIS A 176 3.07 -20.87 22.58
CA HIS A 176 3.29 -19.70 23.43
C HIS A 176 4.75 -19.24 23.43
N SER A 177 5.64 -19.96 22.73
CA SER A 177 7.07 -19.65 22.61
C SER A 177 7.42 -18.87 21.34
N PHE A 178 6.45 -18.51 20.50
CA PHE A 178 6.68 -17.55 19.44
C PHE A 178 6.29 -16.19 19.98
N SER A 179 7.30 -15.36 20.33
CA SER A 179 7.09 -13.92 20.21
C SER A 179 6.42 -13.71 18.85
N PRO A 180 5.29 -12.98 18.75
CA PRO A 180 4.68 -12.67 17.46
C PRO A 180 5.71 -12.09 16.47
N LEU A 181 6.78 -11.49 17.01
CA LEU A 181 7.93 -10.96 16.29
C LEU A 181 8.84 -12.02 15.65
N LEU A 182 8.88 -13.26 16.13
CA LEU A 182 9.65 -14.31 15.46
C LEU A 182 9.12 -14.60 14.05
N LYS A 183 7.83 -14.36 13.81
CA LYS A 183 7.25 -14.41 12.45
C LYS A 183 7.70 -13.26 11.57
N LEU A 184 7.91 -12.08 12.15
CA LEU A 184 8.35 -10.89 11.43
C LEU A 184 9.86 -10.90 11.14
N TRP A 185 10.66 -11.37 12.10
CA TRP A 185 12.12 -11.23 12.06
C TRP A 185 12.86 -12.55 11.83
N GLY A 186 12.19 -13.71 11.96
CA GLY A 186 12.80 -15.04 11.85
C GLY A 186 13.78 -15.38 12.99
N ASP A 187 14.88 -14.62 13.08
CA ASP A 187 15.93 -14.69 14.10
C ASP A 187 16.11 -13.32 14.78
N LEU A 188 15.62 -13.20 16.02
CA LEU A 188 15.73 -11.97 16.83
C LEU A 188 17.17 -11.61 17.25
N THR A 189 18.15 -12.47 16.95
CA THR A 189 19.56 -12.17 17.15
C THR A 189 20.16 -11.40 15.97
N GLN A 190 19.56 -11.49 14.77
CA GLN A 190 20.02 -10.88 13.51
C GLN A 190 19.13 -9.70 13.11
N VAL A 191 19.14 -8.64 13.91
CA VAL A 191 18.45 -7.39 13.54
C VAL A 191 19.21 -6.72 12.39
N PRO A 192 18.54 -6.29 11.30
CA PRO A 192 19.19 -5.59 10.19
C PRO A 192 19.97 -4.36 10.68
N PRO A 193 21.15 -4.05 10.10
CA PRO A 193 22.00 -2.95 10.59
C PRO A 193 21.30 -1.59 10.66
N HIS A 194 20.38 -1.33 9.72
CA HIS A 194 19.60 -0.08 9.66
C HIS A 194 18.55 0.05 10.79
N LEU A 195 18.41 -0.97 11.65
CA LEU A 195 17.52 -1.00 12.83
C LEU A 195 18.26 -1.28 14.13
N ASP A 196 19.59 -1.20 14.14
CA ASP A 196 20.40 -1.44 15.33
C ASP A 196 19.99 -0.58 16.53
N ARG A 197 19.55 0.66 16.26
CA ARG A 197 18.99 1.58 17.25
C ARG A 197 17.79 0.99 18.01
N TYR A 198 17.00 0.13 17.37
CA TYR A 198 15.77 -0.46 17.90
C TYR A 198 15.94 -1.92 18.34
N ARG A 199 17.17 -2.45 18.33
CA ARG A 199 17.48 -3.85 18.62
C ARG A 199 16.91 -4.32 19.97
N GLU A 200 16.97 -3.48 21.00
CA GLU A 200 16.45 -3.82 22.33
C GLU A 200 14.91 -3.88 22.33
N VAL A 201 14.24 -2.95 21.65
CA VAL A 201 12.78 -2.95 21.49
C VAL A 201 12.31 -4.22 20.75
N ILE A 202 13.02 -4.62 19.68
CA ILE A 202 12.70 -5.82 18.91
C ILE A 202 12.90 -7.09 19.74
N ARG A 203 14.01 -7.18 20.48
CA ARG A 203 14.34 -8.36 21.30
C ARG A 203 13.41 -8.55 22.48
N GLU A 204 12.97 -7.46 23.10
CA GLU A 204 12.12 -7.49 24.28
C GLU A 204 10.63 -7.37 23.96
N GLY A 205 10.28 -7.13 22.70
CA GLY A 205 8.91 -7.00 22.23
C GLY A 205 8.10 -8.27 22.44
N ARG A 206 6.99 -8.11 23.15
CA ARG A 206 6.09 -9.20 23.58
C ARG A 206 4.62 -8.86 23.39
N GLY A 207 4.30 -7.74 22.73
CA GLY A 207 2.94 -7.28 22.53
C GLY A 207 2.26 -6.80 23.81
N ILE A 208 3.03 -6.28 24.78
CA ILE A 208 2.52 -5.80 26.07
C ILE A 208 2.51 -4.28 26.10
N LYS A 209 1.32 -3.67 26.12
CA LYS A 209 1.17 -2.21 26.11
C LYS A 209 1.83 -1.52 27.31
N LYS A 210 1.87 -2.19 28.48
CA LYS A 210 2.46 -1.66 29.72
C LYS A 210 3.97 -1.41 29.58
N ASP A 211 4.65 -2.01 28.60
CA ASP A 211 6.07 -1.84 28.34
C ASP A 211 6.39 -0.49 27.66
N TYR A 212 5.36 0.25 27.23
CA TYR A 212 5.49 1.54 26.58
C TYR A 212 4.86 2.67 27.41
N SER A 213 5.54 3.80 27.48
CA SER A 213 5.02 5.05 28.05
C SER A 213 4.62 5.99 26.92
N LEU A 214 3.32 6.22 26.74
CA LEU A 214 2.77 7.05 25.67
C LEU A 214 2.60 8.50 26.12
N ASP A 215 2.81 9.43 25.19
CA ASP A 215 2.44 10.82 25.38
C ASP A 215 0.92 10.99 25.53
N ARG A 216 0.53 12.09 26.17
CA ARG A 216 -0.88 12.39 26.45
C ARG A 216 -1.69 12.70 25.20
N VAL A 217 -1.06 13.31 24.20
CA VAL A 217 -1.69 13.77 22.97
C VAL A 217 -1.07 13.00 21.81
N PRO A 218 -1.87 12.51 20.84
CA PRO A 218 -1.33 11.88 19.65
C PRO A 218 -0.54 12.89 18.79
N ILE A 219 0.50 12.42 18.11
CA ILE A 219 1.20 13.17 17.06
C ILE A 219 0.25 13.34 15.86
N GLU A 220 -0.49 12.27 15.56
CA GLU A 220 -1.45 12.24 14.48
C GLU A 220 -2.71 11.49 14.93
N GLU A 221 -3.88 12.06 14.66
CA GLU A 221 -5.17 11.45 14.92
C GLU A 221 -5.96 11.37 13.61
N GLY A 222 -5.92 10.20 12.96
CA GLY A 222 -6.71 9.92 11.76
C GLY A 222 -8.10 9.38 12.11
N GLY A 223 -8.95 9.18 11.11
CA GLY A 223 -10.32 8.66 11.31
C GLY A 223 -10.40 7.20 11.83
N GLN A 224 -9.28 6.49 11.94
CA GLN A 224 -9.25 5.03 12.20
C GLN A 224 -8.21 4.59 13.23
N ALA A 225 -7.08 5.29 13.29
CA ALA A 225 -6.01 5.07 14.24
C ALA A 225 -5.43 6.41 14.70
N ALA A 226 -4.85 6.40 15.89
CA ALA A 226 -4.06 7.50 16.41
C ALA A 226 -2.63 7.02 16.65
N VAL A 227 -1.67 7.86 16.29
CA VAL A 227 -0.24 7.62 16.47
C VAL A 227 0.26 8.50 17.62
N PHE A 228 0.87 7.88 18.60
CA PHE A 228 1.44 8.55 19.77
C PHE A 228 2.95 8.45 19.73
N ARG A 229 3.66 9.51 20.15
CA ARG A 229 5.03 9.35 20.59
C ARG A 229 5.01 8.48 21.85
N ALA A 230 5.92 7.53 21.93
CA ALA A 230 6.08 6.68 23.10
C ALA A 230 7.56 6.39 23.38
N SER A 231 7.85 5.98 24.60
CA SER A 231 9.17 5.47 24.99
C SER A 231 9.03 4.03 25.47
N HIS A 232 9.88 3.14 24.96
CA HIS A 232 10.01 1.78 25.46
C HIS A 232 10.69 1.82 26.84
N LYS A 233 9.95 1.47 27.90
CA LYS A 233 10.32 1.78 29.29
C LYS A 233 11.65 1.20 29.73
N ASN A 234 12.01 0.01 29.24
CA ASN A 234 13.25 -0.64 29.65
C ASN A 234 14.47 0.04 29.02
N SER A 235 14.45 0.21 27.69
CA SER A 235 15.55 0.79 26.91
C SER A 235 15.61 2.32 26.90
N GLY A 236 14.50 3.00 27.20
CA GLY A 236 14.32 4.44 27.00
C GLY A 236 14.15 4.89 25.54
N ILE A 237 14.28 3.98 24.55
CA ILE A 237 14.20 4.31 23.12
C ILE A 237 12.83 4.90 22.76
N GLU A 238 12.84 6.04 22.06
CA GLU A 238 11.64 6.66 21.51
C GLU A 238 11.14 5.92 20.26
N VAL A 239 9.82 5.71 20.21
CA VAL A 239 9.11 4.96 19.17
C VAL A 239 7.76 5.63 18.87
N ALA A 240 7.15 5.27 17.74
CA ALA A 240 5.77 5.63 17.42
C ALA A 240 4.82 4.46 17.77
N PHE A 241 3.77 4.75 18.52
CA PHE A 241 2.74 3.80 18.94
C PHE A 241 1.46 4.06 18.14
N LYS A 242 1.16 3.22 17.14
CA LYS A 242 -0.09 3.32 16.36
C LYS A 242 -1.16 2.47 17.01
N ARG A 243 -2.30 3.08 17.36
CA ARG A 243 -3.43 2.44 18.05
C ARG A 243 -4.73 2.69 17.31
N ARG A 244 -5.54 1.65 17.09
CA ARG A 244 -6.88 1.81 16.52
C ARG A 244 -7.82 2.60 17.45
N LEU A 245 -8.74 3.39 16.88
CA LEU A 245 -9.71 4.20 17.62
C LEU A 245 -11.03 3.47 17.95
N SER A 246 -11.41 2.42 17.21
CA SER A 246 -12.70 1.71 17.35
C SER A 246 -12.55 0.25 17.80
N GLN A 247 -13.49 -0.23 18.63
CA GLN A 247 -13.67 -1.64 19.02
C GLN A 247 -14.66 -2.43 18.13
N ARG A 248 -15.41 -1.79 17.22
CA ARG A 248 -16.34 -2.50 16.30
C ARG A 248 -15.58 -3.18 15.17
N GLU A 249 -16.09 -4.28 14.62
CA GLU A 249 -15.36 -5.33 13.87
C GLU A 249 -14.55 -4.95 12.61
N ASN A 250 -14.73 -3.77 11.99
CA ASN A 250 -14.13 -3.44 10.68
C ASN A 250 -12.70 -2.82 10.63
N PRO A 251 -12.17 -2.10 11.66
CA PRO A 251 -10.78 -1.63 11.72
C PRO A 251 -9.77 -2.77 11.94
N SER A 252 -10.23 -3.93 12.41
CA SER A 252 -9.38 -5.11 12.65
C SER A 252 -8.64 -5.55 11.38
N ALA A 253 -9.29 -5.42 10.22
CA ALA A 253 -8.74 -5.90 8.96
C ALA A 253 -7.60 -5.02 8.39
N ARG A 254 -7.53 -3.72 8.71
CA ARG A 254 -6.46 -2.83 8.20
C ARG A 254 -5.19 -2.96 9.03
N MET A 255 -5.31 -2.87 10.36
CA MET A 255 -4.17 -3.08 11.25
C MET A 255 -3.56 -4.47 11.07
N ARG A 256 -4.42 -5.48 10.90
CA ARG A 256 -3.95 -6.82 10.59
C ARG A 256 -3.21 -6.88 9.25
N ARG A 257 -3.65 -6.19 8.19
CA ARG A 257 -2.92 -6.14 6.91
C ARG A 257 -1.54 -5.50 7.04
N GLU A 258 -1.42 -4.41 7.80
CA GLU A 258 -0.11 -3.77 8.07
C GLU A 258 0.83 -4.76 8.79
N ILE A 259 0.31 -5.53 9.73
CA ILE A 259 1.10 -6.55 10.43
C ILE A 259 1.43 -7.74 9.53
N ASP A 260 0.48 -8.19 8.70
CA ASP A 260 0.69 -9.32 7.79
C ASP A 260 1.75 -9.01 6.72
N ILE A 261 1.76 -7.79 6.17
CA ILE A 261 2.75 -7.41 5.15
C ILE A 261 4.14 -7.18 5.74
N ALA A 262 4.22 -6.85 7.05
CA ALA A 262 5.50 -6.75 7.74
C ALA A 262 6.25 -8.09 7.73
N GLU A 263 5.56 -9.24 7.70
CA GLU A 263 6.22 -10.56 7.54
C GLU A 263 7.04 -10.65 6.23
N LEU A 264 6.67 -9.86 5.21
CA LEU A 264 7.37 -9.82 3.92
C LEU A 264 8.42 -8.70 3.86
N LEU A 265 8.12 -7.52 4.42
CA LEU A 265 8.86 -6.30 4.12
C LEU A 265 9.73 -5.77 5.28
N ASN A 266 9.67 -6.36 6.49
CA ASN A 266 10.34 -5.79 7.68
C ASN A 266 11.86 -5.59 7.51
N ASP A 267 12.51 -6.47 6.75
CA ASP A 267 13.96 -6.42 6.51
C ASP A 267 14.35 -5.42 5.41
N HIS A 268 13.37 -4.86 4.69
CA HIS A 268 13.63 -3.96 3.57
C HIS A 268 13.97 -2.54 4.07
N PRO A 269 15.08 -1.93 3.61
CA PRO A 269 15.54 -0.63 4.09
C PRO A 269 14.63 0.55 3.70
N ASN A 270 13.68 0.38 2.81
CA ASN A 270 12.69 1.44 2.47
C ASN A 270 11.28 1.12 2.98
N TYR A 271 11.11 0.10 3.83
CA TYR A 271 9.87 -0.16 4.57
C TYR A 271 9.91 0.51 5.95
N MET A 272 8.77 0.97 6.45
CA MET A 272 8.62 1.38 7.85
C MET A 272 8.33 0.14 8.73
N PRO A 273 9.30 -0.37 9.49
CA PRO A 273 9.18 -1.67 10.13
C PRO A 273 8.26 -1.66 11.34
N ILE A 274 7.72 -2.84 11.65
CA ILE A 274 7.00 -3.12 12.89
C ILE A 274 7.96 -3.74 13.90
N LEU A 275 8.16 -3.05 15.02
CA LEU A 275 9.10 -3.42 16.08
C LEU A 275 8.45 -4.31 17.14
N ASP A 276 7.20 -4.02 17.52
CA ASP A 276 6.39 -4.82 18.45
C ASP A 276 4.90 -4.69 18.09
N PHE A 277 4.07 -5.68 18.42
CA PHE A 277 2.63 -5.59 18.18
C PHE A 277 1.81 -6.48 19.11
N GLU A 278 0.56 -6.07 19.35
CA GLU A 278 -0.38 -6.85 20.16
C GLU A 278 -0.94 -8.04 19.39
N GLN A 279 -1.08 -9.19 20.04
CA GLN A 279 -1.63 -10.42 19.43
C GLN A 279 -3.02 -10.22 18.79
N ASP A 280 -3.87 -9.35 19.37
CA ASP A 280 -5.20 -9.03 18.86
C ASP A 280 -5.20 -7.91 17.79
N HIS A 281 -4.03 -7.49 17.32
CA HIS A 281 -3.81 -6.46 16.31
C HIS A 281 -4.56 -5.16 16.61
N ARG A 282 -4.56 -4.69 17.88
CA ARG A 282 -5.16 -3.39 18.24
C ARG A 282 -4.17 -2.24 18.19
N TRP A 283 -2.88 -2.54 18.27
CA TRP A 283 -1.79 -1.60 18.16
C TRP A 283 -0.51 -2.29 17.71
N PHE A 284 0.42 -1.48 17.20
CA PHE A 284 1.79 -1.88 16.96
C PHE A 284 2.74 -0.69 17.18
N ILE A 285 4.03 -1.00 17.26
CA ILE A 285 5.15 -0.10 17.45
C ILE A 285 5.95 -0.03 16.16
N MET A 286 6.31 1.17 15.75
CA MET A 286 7.24 1.43 14.65
C MET A 286 8.28 2.47 15.08
N PRO A 287 9.40 2.61 14.36
CA PRO A 287 10.32 3.73 14.55
C PRO A 287 9.60 5.08 14.56
N LEU A 288 10.08 6.01 15.37
CA LEU A 288 9.64 7.40 15.30
C LEU A 288 10.40 8.11 14.18
N ALA A 289 9.70 8.45 13.10
CA ALA A 289 10.26 9.17 11.96
C ALA A 289 10.65 10.61 12.31
N GLU A 290 11.64 11.15 11.60
CA GLU A 290 12.13 12.52 11.76
C GLU A 290 11.22 13.55 11.11
N ALA A 291 10.69 13.20 9.93
CA ALA A 291 9.81 14.04 9.13
C ALA A 291 9.05 13.22 8.09
N THR A 292 7.97 13.78 7.58
CA THR A 292 7.27 13.33 6.37
C THR A 292 7.85 14.00 5.11
N ALA A 293 7.54 13.47 3.92
CA ALA A 293 7.84 14.16 2.68
C ALA A 293 7.13 15.53 2.60
N GLU A 294 5.93 15.68 3.18
CA GLU A 294 5.21 16.96 3.26
C GLU A 294 6.02 18.04 3.99
N GLU A 295 6.58 17.70 5.15
CA GLU A 295 7.42 18.61 5.93
C GLU A 295 8.75 18.93 5.24
N LYS A 296 9.22 18.03 4.37
CA LYS A 296 10.44 18.18 3.58
C LYS A 296 10.22 18.70 2.17
N HIS A 297 9.01 19.19 1.86
CA HIS A 297 8.61 19.62 0.52
C HIS A 297 9.64 20.53 -0.16
N GLU A 298 10.17 21.55 0.53
CA GLU A 298 11.15 22.47 -0.05
C GLU A 298 12.46 21.78 -0.44
N GLN A 299 12.90 20.75 0.31
CA GLN A 299 14.09 19.96 -0.03
C GLN A 299 13.82 19.06 -1.24
N LEU A 300 12.59 18.57 -1.39
CA LEU A 300 12.17 17.70 -2.49
C LEU A 300 11.97 18.45 -3.80
N ARG A 301 12.08 19.78 -3.83
CA ARG A 301 12.16 20.57 -5.08
C ARG A 301 13.50 20.37 -5.78
N GLU A 302 14.55 20.03 -5.04
CA GLU A 302 15.84 19.67 -5.63
C GLU A 302 15.73 18.29 -6.28
N SER A 303 16.10 18.21 -7.56
CA SER A 303 15.89 16.99 -8.36
C SER A 303 16.63 15.77 -7.82
N ASP A 304 17.79 15.96 -7.20
CA ASP A 304 18.58 14.86 -6.64
C ASP A 304 17.87 14.24 -5.43
N ASN A 305 17.36 15.07 -4.51
CA ASN A 305 16.59 14.62 -3.35
C ASN A 305 15.29 13.93 -3.77
N LEU A 306 14.62 14.44 -4.82
CA LEU A 306 13.42 13.81 -5.35
C LEU A 306 13.73 12.46 -6.01
N ARG A 307 14.82 12.33 -6.77
CA ARG A 307 15.26 11.04 -7.33
C ARG A 307 15.60 10.04 -6.22
N GLU A 308 16.24 10.48 -5.14
CA GLU A 308 16.52 9.62 -3.98
C GLU A 308 15.24 9.09 -3.32
N LEU A 309 14.25 9.97 -3.10
CA LEU A 309 12.94 9.58 -2.58
C LEU A 309 12.25 8.60 -3.51
N ILE A 310 12.18 8.89 -4.82
CA ILE A 310 11.50 8.03 -5.78
C ILE A 310 12.21 6.68 -5.95
N GLY A 311 13.54 6.65 -5.95
CA GLY A 311 14.32 5.41 -5.96
C GLY A 311 14.05 4.57 -4.72
N SER A 312 13.98 5.20 -3.54
CA SER A 312 13.63 4.53 -2.28
C SER A 312 12.22 3.94 -2.31
N MET A 313 11.24 4.71 -2.81
CA MET A 313 9.85 4.24 -2.93
C MET A 313 9.72 3.13 -3.98
N GLY A 314 10.41 3.27 -5.12
CA GLY A 314 10.48 2.24 -6.15
C GLY A 314 11.00 0.93 -5.60
N SER A 315 12.14 0.96 -4.90
CA SER A 315 12.77 -0.23 -4.31
C SER A 315 11.80 -1.07 -3.46
N ILE A 316 11.05 -0.42 -2.55
CA ILE A 316 10.07 -1.14 -1.71
C ILE A 316 8.82 -1.58 -2.48
N LEU A 317 8.33 -0.75 -3.41
CA LEU A 317 7.13 -1.06 -4.20
C LEU A 317 7.38 -2.22 -5.15
N ASP A 318 8.55 -2.30 -5.77
CA ASP A 318 8.92 -3.41 -6.66
C ASP A 318 8.86 -4.75 -5.91
N MET A 319 9.51 -4.84 -4.74
CA MET A 319 9.45 -6.04 -3.89
C MET A 319 8.01 -6.42 -3.53
N ALA A 320 7.17 -5.44 -3.18
CA ALA A 320 5.76 -5.68 -2.85
C ALA A 320 4.95 -6.15 -4.07
N HIS A 321 5.16 -5.50 -5.23
CA HIS A 321 4.46 -5.78 -6.49
C HIS A 321 4.78 -7.18 -7.03
N GLN A 322 6.03 -7.61 -6.95
CA GLN A 322 6.46 -8.98 -7.32
C GLN A 322 5.73 -10.05 -6.49
N GLN A 323 5.38 -9.73 -5.25
CA GLN A 323 4.59 -10.60 -4.37
C GLN A 323 3.09 -10.38 -4.49
N GLY A 324 2.63 -9.54 -5.43
CA GLY A 324 1.22 -9.27 -5.73
C GLY A 324 0.52 -8.33 -4.75
N TRP A 325 1.28 -7.55 -3.96
CA TRP A 325 0.76 -6.54 -3.05
C TRP A 325 0.81 -5.15 -3.68
N MET A 326 -0.31 -4.43 -3.68
CA MET A 326 -0.40 -3.05 -4.18
C MET A 326 -0.72 -2.10 -3.03
N HIS A 327 0.02 -1.00 -2.88
CA HIS A 327 -0.07 -0.08 -1.74
C HIS A 327 -1.43 0.65 -1.71
N ARG A 328 -1.82 1.27 -2.83
CA ARG A 328 -3.10 1.98 -3.08
C ARG A 328 -3.35 3.26 -2.27
N ASP A 329 -2.44 3.67 -1.39
CA ASP A 329 -2.49 4.97 -0.70
C ASP A 329 -1.12 5.67 -0.65
N ILE A 330 -0.46 5.76 -1.80
CA ILE A 330 0.82 6.47 -1.92
C ILE A 330 0.55 7.97 -1.93
N LYS A 331 1.16 8.69 -0.99
CA LYS A 331 1.09 10.15 -0.83
C LYS A 331 2.26 10.64 0.02
N PRO A 332 2.56 11.95 0.02
CA PRO A 332 3.69 12.50 0.75
C PRO A 332 3.64 12.26 2.27
N SER A 333 2.46 12.30 2.90
CA SER A 333 2.33 12.04 4.35
C SER A 333 2.71 10.61 4.78
N ASN A 334 2.71 9.65 3.84
CA ASN A 334 3.05 8.24 4.10
C ASN A 334 4.52 7.93 3.79
N MET A 335 5.27 8.89 3.24
CA MET A 335 6.70 8.79 2.95
C MET A 335 7.46 9.44 4.11
N LEU A 336 8.13 8.60 4.90
CA LEU A 336 8.73 9.00 6.18
C LEU A 336 10.25 8.95 6.10
N LEU A 337 10.90 10.01 6.56
CA LEU A 337 12.35 10.08 6.72
C LEU A 337 12.74 9.46 8.07
N LEU A 338 13.54 8.41 8.04
CA LEU A 338 13.96 7.67 9.22
C LEU A 338 15.48 7.46 9.18
N ASP A 339 16.22 8.02 10.13
CA ASP A 339 17.68 7.91 10.20
C ASP A 339 18.36 8.28 8.86
N GLY A 340 17.86 9.34 8.21
CA GLY A 340 18.36 9.85 6.93
C GLY A 340 17.95 9.07 5.66
N ARG A 341 17.10 8.03 5.77
CA ARG A 341 16.58 7.27 4.61
C ARG A 341 15.07 7.39 4.46
N TRP A 342 14.57 7.39 3.23
CA TRP A 342 13.13 7.38 2.96
C TRP A 342 12.53 5.99 3.13
N THR A 343 11.40 5.93 3.84
CA THR A 343 10.64 4.71 4.13
C THR A 343 9.16 4.92 3.82
N LEU A 344 8.47 3.85 3.40
CA LEU A 344 7.04 3.89 3.10
C LEU A 344 6.22 3.25 4.23
N ALA A 345 5.26 4.01 4.75
CA ALA A 345 4.36 3.61 5.82
C ALA A 345 2.90 3.52 5.36
N ASP A 346 2.04 3.06 6.27
CA ASP A 346 0.56 2.97 6.12
C ASP A 346 0.06 2.00 5.03
N TRP A 347 0.48 0.75 5.17
CA TRP A 347 0.05 -0.40 4.37
C TRP A 347 -1.38 -0.90 4.74
N GLY A 348 -2.22 -0.05 5.33
CA GLY A 348 -3.56 -0.41 5.81
C GLY A 348 -4.57 -0.69 4.70
N VAL A 349 -4.31 -0.17 3.49
CA VAL A 349 -5.20 -0.28 2.33
C VAL A 349 -4.62 -1.18 1.24
N VAL A 350 -3.70 -2.08 1.57
CA VAL A 350 -3.02 -2.91 0.57
C VAL A 350 -3.95 -4.01 0.03
N ARG A 351 -3.82 -4.35 -1.25
CA ARG A 351 -4.49 -5.49 -1.88
C ARG A 351 -3.63 -6.75 -1.74
N ARG A 352 -4.20 -7.86 -1.24
CA ARG A 352 -3.56 -9.19 -1.25
C ARG A 352 -3.54 -9.82 -2.66
N PRO A 353 -2.62 -10.77 -2.93
CA PRO A 353 -2.60 -11.53 -4.18
C PRO A 353 -3.93 -12.20 -4.53
N ARG A 354 -4.19 -12.36 -5.85
CA ARG A 354 -5.38 -13.04 -6.36
C ARG A 354 -5.43 -14.47 -5.79
N GLY A 355 -6.54 -14.83 -5.11
CA GLY A 355 -6.75 -16.16 -4.52
C GLY A 355 -6.60 -16.27 -2.99
N GLN A 356 -5.97 -15.29 -2.32
CA GLN A 356 -5.90 -15.22 -0.85
C GLN A 356 -6.93 -14.25 -0.22
N THR A 357 -7.85 -13.74 -1.05
CA THR A 357 -8.93 -12.85 -0.63
C THR A 357 -10.11 -13.69 -0.16
N THR A 358 -10.30 -13.83 1.15
CA THR A 358 -11.55 -14.36 1.70
C THR A 358 -12.71 -13.42 1.34
N LYS A 359 -13.53 -13.84 0.37
CA LYS A 359 -14.84 -13.33 -0.09
C LYS A 359 -15.22 -11.86 0.22
N VAL A 360 -15.39 -11.11 -0.88
CA VAL A 360 -16.54 -10.24 -1.25
C VAL A 360 -17.31 -9.56 -0.11
N GLY A 361 -17.26 -8.22 -0.06
CA GLY A 361 -18.17 -7.47 0.81
C GLY A 361 -17.99 -5.95 0.88
N ARG A 362 -17.89 -5.24 -0.26
CA ARG A 362 -18.48 -3.90 -0.54
C ARG A 362 -17.93 -3.34 -1.86
N THR A 363 -18.69 -3.54 -2.93
CA THR A 363 -18.60 -2.73 -4.14
C THR A 363 -18.87 -1.26 -3.81
N GLY A 364 -18.05 -0.34 -4.33
CA GLY A 364 -18.39 1.10 -4.46
C GLY A 364 -17.94 2.07 -3.37
N HIS A 365 -16.91 1.78 -2.57
CA HIS A 365 -16.29 2.80 -1.71
C HIS A 365 -14.88 3.12 -2.19
N PHE A 366 -14.62 4.40 -2.45
CA PHE A 366 -13.31 4.95 -2.81
C PHE A 366 -12.19 4.45 -1.87
N ILE A 367 -11.04 4.14 -2.45
CA ILE A 367 -9.83 3.73 -1.75
C ILE A 367 -8.68 4.65 -2.18
N GLY A 368 -7.97 5.20 -1.19
CA GLY A 368 -6.82 6.08 -1.36
C GLY A 368 -7.09 7.49 -0.84
N THR A 369 -6.18 8.41 -1.15
CA THR A 369 -6.28 9.83 -0.80
C THR A 369 -6.66 10.63 -2.05
N GLU A 370 -7.65 11.52 -1.92
CA GLU A 370 -8.10 12.39 -3.02
C GLU A 370 -6.92 13.17 -3.60
N GLY A 371 -6.93 13.39 -4.91
CA GLY A 371 -5.83 14.03 -5.61
C GLY A 371 -4.65 13.12 -5.98
N PHE A 372 -4.30 12.14 -5.14
CA PHE A 372 -3.18 11.22 -5.38
C PHE A 372 -3.61 9.85 -5.92
N ALA A 373 -4.81 9.38 -5.57
CA ALA A 373 -5.30 8.06 -5.98
C ALA A 373 -5.54 7.97 -7.50
N ALA A 374 -5.24 6.80 -8.07
CA ALA A 374 -5.48 6.50 -9.47
C ALA A 374 -6.99 6.45 -9.80
N PRO A 375 -7.43 6.88 -11.00
CA PRO A 375 -8.84 6.94 -11.40
C PRO A 375 -9.61 5.61 -11.21
N GLU A 376 -8.96 4.48 -11.52
CA GLU A 376 -9.56 3.14 -11.39
C GLU A 376 -9.90 2.76 -9.93
N LEU A 377 -9.24 3.37 -8.94
CA LEU A 377 -9.51 3.16 -7.51
C LEU A 377 -10.83 3.81 -7.05
N PHE A 378 -11.39 4.74 -7.83
CA PHE A 378 -12.71 5.31 -7.57
C PHE A 378 -13.85 4.41 -8.10
N ILE A 379 -13.58 3.62 -9.14
CA ILE A 379 -14.62 2.84 -9.85
C ILE A 379 -14.68 1.41 -9.30
N LYS A 380 -13.55 0.70 -9.34
CA LYS A 380 -13.44 -0.73 -8.98
C LYS A 380 -12.10 -1.03 -8.29
N PRO A 381 -11.86 -0.47 -7.09
CA PRO A 381 -10.56 -0.54 -6.43
C PRO A 381 -10.04 -1.94 -6.06
N HIS A 382 -10.91 -2.96 -6.13
CA HIS A 382 -10.56 -4.34 -5.82
C HIS A 382 -10.36 -5.23 -7.05
N GLU A 383 -10.88 -4.85 -8.22
CA GLU A 383 -10.76 -5.63 -9.44
C GLU A 383 -9.53 -5.13 -10.23
N ASP A 384 -9.39 -3.82 -10.35
CA ASP A 384 -8.56 -3.17 -11.38
C ASP A 384 -7.24 -2.60 -10.85
N ALA A 385 -7.02 -2.57 -9.53
CA ALA A 385 -5.76 -2.08 -8.95
C ALA A 385 -4.56 -2.96 -9.33
N THR A 386 -3.55 -2.36 -9.96
CA THR A 386 -2.29 -2.99 -10.42
C THR A 386 -1.08 -2.14 -10.03
N ALA A 387 0.14 -2.54 -10.42
CA ALA A 387 1.35 -1.74 -10.21
C ALA A 387 1.21 -0.34 -10.83
N ALA A 388 0.55 -0.25 -11.98
CA ALA A 388 0.23 1.01 -12.67
C ALA A 388 -0.63 1.97 -11.83
N SER A 389 -1.38 1.48 -10.84
CA SER A 389 -2.13 2.32 -9.90
C SER A 389 -1.22 3.02 -8.89
N ASP A 390 -0.23 2.30 -8.37
CA ASP A 390 0.78 2.86 -7.46
C ASP A 390 1.72 3.82 -8.20
N ILE A 391 2.07 3.50 -9.46
CA ILE A 391 2.88 4.36 -10.35
C ILE A 391 2.16 5.68 -10.64
N TYR A 392 0.83 5.67 -10.85
CA TYR A 392 0.06 6.90 -10.97
C TYR A 392 0.21 7.78 -9.73
N SER A 393 0.06 7.19 -8.54
CA SER A 393 0.19 7.94 -7.28
C SER A 393 1.61 8.48 -7.06
N LEU A 394 2.66 7.74 -7.44
CA LEU A 394 4.03 8.27 -7.48
C LEU A 394 4.16 9.46 -8.45
N GLY A 395 3.57 9.36 -9.65
CA GLY A 395 3.54 10.48 -10.60
C GLY A 395 2.89 11.73 -10.02
N ARG A 396 1.82 11.58 -9.23
CA ARG A 396 1.17 12.69 -8.51
C ARG A 396 2.03 13.26 -7.39
N VAL A 397 2.81 12.42 -6.70
CA VAL A 397 3.82 12.88 -5.71
C VAL A 397 4.93 13.68 -6.38
N ILE A 398 5.46 13.23 -7.53
CA ILE A 398 6.46 13.96 -8.30
C ILE A 398 5.90 15.31 -8.74
N ALA A 399 4.67 15.34 -9.27
CA ALA A 399 4.01 16.56 -9.68
C ALA A 399 3.92 17.56 -8.52
N TRP A 400 3.40 17.11 -7.36
CA TRP A 400 3.30 17.91 -6.14
C TRP A 400 4.66 18.44 -5.66
N ALA A 401 5.69 17.59 -5.64
CA ALA A 401 7.02 17.98 -5.18
C ALA A 401 7.60 19.11 -6.04
N VAL A 402 7.47 18.98 -7.37
CA VAL A 402 8.04 19.96 -8.31
C VAL A 402 7.21 21.25 -8.40
N THR A 403 5.89 21.17 -8.47
CA THR A 403 5.03 22.37 -8.62
C THR A 403 4.80 23.08 -7.29
N GLY A 404 4.76 22.35 -6.18
CA GLY A 404 4.28 22.83 -4.88
C GLY A 404 2.76 22.97 -4.79
N GLU A 405 2.02 22.50 -5.80
CA GLU A 405 0.56 22.53 -5.79
C GLU A 405 0.00 21.19 -5.31
N ILE A 406 -1.06 21.23 -4.49
CA ILE A 406 -1.76 20.03 -4.04
C ILE A 406 -2.55 19.46 -5.22
N PRO A 407 -2.31 18.19 -5.64
CA PRO A 407 -3.00 17.62 -6.77
C PRO A 407 -4.51 17.48 -6.51
N GLN A 408 -5.36 17.81 -7.49
CA GLN A 408 -6.81 17.67 -7.39
C GLN A 408 -7.33 16.51 -8.24
N THR A 409 -8.37 15.82 -7.77
CA THR A 409 -8.98 14.69 -8.49
C THR A 409 -9.48 15.12 -9.87
N ASN A 410 -9.15 14.34 -10.91
CA ASN A 410 -9.48 14.62 -12.32
C ASN A 410 -8.94 15.96 -12.88
N VAL A 411 -8.00 16.60 -12.19
CA VAL A 411 -7.29 17.78 -12.69
C VAL A 411 -5.87 17.37 -13.00
N GLU A 412 -5.46 17.59 -14.24
CA GLU A 412 -4.08 17.37 -14.65
C GLU A 412 -3.16 18.38 -13.94
N LEU A 413 -2.07 17.87 -13.36
CA LEU A 413 -1.05 18.69 -12.72
C LEU A 413 0.29 18.24 -13.29
N LEU A 414 0.90 19.08 -14.13
CA LEU A 414 2.17 18.81 -14.76
C LEU A 414 3.24 19.80 -14.27
N PRO A 415 4.46 19.32 -14.02
CA PRO A 415 5.62 20.18 -13.84
C PRO A 415 5.86 21.15 -15.03
N PRO A 416 6.62 22.24 -14.80
CA PRO A 416 7.21 23.04 -15.88
C PRO A 416 8.05 22.19 -16.84
N PRO A 417 8.36 22.67 -18.05
CA PRO A 417 9.16 21.93 -19.01
C PRO A 417 10.48 21.41 -18.44
N GLY A 418 10.78 20.14 -18.72
CA GLY A 418 11.95 19.42 -18.22
C GLY A 418 11.68 17.93 -18.00
N PRO A 419 12.68 17.17 -17.53
CA PRO A 419 12.58 15.71 -17.35
C PRO A 419 11.34 15.27 -16.55
N TRP A 420 11.07 15.95 -15.43
CA TRP A 420 9.94 15.62 -14.57
C TRP A 420 8.58 15.77 -15.24
N ARG A 421 8.42 16.70 -16.20
CA ARG A 421 7.16 16.86 -16.93
C ARG A 421 6.83 15.61 -17.73
N ASN A 422 7.81 15.04 -18.43
CA ASN A 422 7.64 13.83 -19.23
C ASN A 422 7.35 12.61 -18.35
N ILE A 423 8.08 12.48 -17.23
CA ILE A 423 7.90 11.40 -16.25
C ILE A 423 6.49 11.44 -15.64
N VAL A 424 6.07 12.60 -15.11
CA VAL A 424 4.73 12.77 -14.49
C VAL A 424 3.64 12.46 -15.50
N ARG A 425 3.78 12.99 -16.72
CA ARG A 425 2.85 12.79 -17.81
C ARG A 425 2.68 11.31 -18.17
N ALA A 426 3.76 10.56 -18.31
CA ALA A 426 3.71 9.13 -18.59
C ALA A 426 3.10 8.33 -17.41
N ALA A 427 3.46 8.68 -16.18
CA ALA A 427 2.97 7.99 -14.98
C ALA A 427 1.48 8.27 -14.68
N THR A 428 0.95 9.45 -15.04
CA THR A 428 -0.40 9.91 -14.65
C THR A 428 -1.46 9.80 -15.75
N GLN A 429 -1.25 8.92 -16.75
CA GLN A 429 -2.25 8.62 -17.79
C GLN A 429 -3.58 8.15 -17.19
N GLN A 430 -4.71 8.52 -17.81
CA GLN A 430 -6.03 8.07 -17.32
C GLN A 430 -6.22 6.56 -17.50
N GLU A 431 -5.82 6.03 -18.66
CA GLU A 431 -5.83 4.59 -18.96
C GLU A 431 -4.61 3.92 -18.31
N ALA A 432 -4.83 2.96 -17.41
CA ALA A 432 -3.76 2.29 -16.66
C ALA A 432 -2.75 1.57 -17.59
N GLU A 433 -3.20 1.06 -18.74
CA GLU A 433 -2.38 0.35 -19.72
C GLU A 433 -1.37 1.26 -20.46
N ARG A 434 -1.57 2.59 -20.42
CA ARG A 434 -0.65 3.57 -21.03
C ARG A 434 0.44 4.08 -20.09
N ARG A 435 0.40 3.68 -18.82
CA ARG A 435 1.42 4.01 -17.81
C ARG A 435 2.58 3.02 -17.91
N PRO A 436 3.76 3.30 -17.32
CA PRO A 436 4.71 2.25 -16.99
C PRO A 436 4.01 1.12 -16.22
N GLN A 437 4.24 -0.12 -16.61
CA GLN A 437 3.56 -1.29 -16.06
C GLN A 437 4.30 -1.91 -14.87
N SER A 438 5.54 -1.49 -14.61
CA SER A 438 6.38 -1.91 -13.49
C SER A 438 7.16 -0.73 -12.92
N ILE A 439 7.68 -0.90 -11.70
CA ILE A 439 8.59 0.07 -11.10
C ILE A 439 9.88 0.19 -11.92
N ASP A 440 10.42 -0.93 -12.42
CA ASP A 440 11.61 -0.93 -13.28
C ASP A 440 11.40 -0.06 -14.52
N GLU A 441 10.26 -0.17 -15.20
CA GLU A 441 9.95 0.70 -16.36
C GLU A 441 9.87 2.20 -15.99
N LEU A 442 9.38 2.51 -14.79
CA LEU A 442 9.35 3.90 -14.30
C LEU A 442 10.76 4.40 -14.00
N LEU A 443 11.61 3.59 -13.36
CA LEU A 443 12.99 3.94 -13.05
C LEU A 443 13.84 4.06 -14.32
N ASP A 444 13.68 3.17 -15.30
CA ASP A 444 14.32 3.27 -16.61
C ASP A 444 13.90 4.54 -17.37
N LEU A 445 12.63 4.95 -17.25
CA LEU A 445 12.15 6.22 -17.79
C LEU A 445 12.84 7.40 -17.09
N ILE A 446 12.93 7.40 -15.75
CA ILE A 446 13.63 8.45 -15.01
C ILE A 446 15.09 8.51 -15.42
N ASP A 447 15.79 7.37 -15.42
CA ASP A 447 17.20 7.29 -15.79
C ASP A 447 17.42 7.77 -17.21
N ARG A 448 16.57 7.41 -18.17
CA ARG A 448 16.66 7.91 -19.56
C ARG A 448 16.51 9.43 -19.63
N GLU A 449 15.50 10.00 -18.98
CA GLU A 449 15.24 11.44 -19.02
C GLU A 449 16.33 12.27 -18.31
N PHE A 450 17.09 11.67 -17.38
CA PHE A 450 18.19 12.32 -16.66
C PHE A 450 19.60 11.95 -17.18
N SER A 451 19.75 10.87 -17.97
CA SER A 451 21.04 10.41 -18.51
C SER A 451 21.40 11.03 -19.85
N GLU A 452 20.44 11.57 -20.61
CA GLU A 452 20.75 12.29 -21.85
C GLU A 452 21.29 13.69 -21.53
N PRO A 453 22.56 14.01 -21.86
CA PRO A 453 23.09 15.34 -21.65
C PRO A 453 22.60 16.24 -22.78
N HIS A 454 21.44 16.85 -22.59
CA HIS A 454 20.97 17.93 -23.45
C HIS A 454 20.44 19.06 -22.57
N GLU A 455 20.85 20.30 -22.85
CA GLU A 455 19.95 21.43 -22.60
C GLU A 455 18.62 21.03 -23.23
N PRO A 456 17.54 20.81 -22.46
CA PRO A 456 16.31 20.26 -22.99
C PRO A 456 15.92 21.03 -24.25
N ALA A 457 15.49 20.35 -25.32
CA ALA A 457 15.17 21.04 -26.57
C ALA A 457 14.19 22.21 -26.31
N VAL A 458 13.28 22.04 -25.35
CA VAL A 458 12.43 23.11 -24.81
C VAL A 458 13.22 24.24 -24.16
N ALA A 459 14.15 23.98 -23.24
CA ALA A 459 14.96 25.02 -22.61
C ALA A 459 15.82 25.78 -23.63
N ARG A 460 16.42 25.06 -24.58
CA ARG A 460 17.16 25.68 -25.68
C ARG A 460 16.25 26.51 -26.59
N ALA A 461 15.04 26.01 -26.87
CA ALA A 461 14.04 26.75 -27.63
C ALA A 461 13.56 27.99 -26.88
N GLU A 462 13.40 27.94 -25.55
CA GLU A 462 13.06 29.11 -24.73
C GLU A 462 14.19 30.16 -24.75
N THR A 463 15.45 29.74 -24.60
CA THR A 463 16.60 30.65 -24.75
C THR A 463 16.63 31.33 -26.13
N LEU A 464 16.40 30.56 -27.19
CA LEU A 464 16.35 31.08 -28.56
C LEU A 464 15.13 31.98 -28.80
N LEU A 465 13.98 31.66 -28.20
CA LEU A 465 12.75 32.45 -28.27
C LEU A 465 12.92 33.81 -27.59
N ASP A 466 13.52 33.85 -26.40
CA ASP A 466 13.78 35.10 -25.67
C ASP A 466 14.75 36.00 -26.45
N ALA A 467 15.77 35.41 -27.07
CA ALA A 467 16.69 36.12 -27.96
C ALA A 467 15.98 36.61 -29.25
N ALA A 468 15.10 35.80 -29.84
CA ALA A 468 14.33 36.17 -31.03
C ALA A 468 13.38 37.35 -30.76
N ASN A 469 12.65 37.29 -29.64
CA ASN A 469 11.77 38.37 -29.19
C ASN A 469 12.53 39.67 -28.83
N SER A 470 13.84 39.55 -28.53
CA SER A 470 14.73 40.69 -28.30
C SER A 470 15.28 41.33 -29.58
N GLY A 471 14.94 40.78 -30.76
CA GLY A 471 15.25 41.38 -32.08
C GLY A 471 16.44 40.77 -32.81
N GLU A 472 17.00 39.66 -32.35
CA GLU A 472 18.11 38.97 -33.02
C GLU A 472 17.59 38.07 -34.16
N SER A 473 17.54 38.56 -35.40
CA SER A 473 16.91 37.82 -36.52
C SER A 473 17.48 36.42 -36.80
N HIS A 474 18.74 36.16 -36.45
CA HIS A 474 19.40 34.87 -36.65
C HIS A 474 18.97 33.80 -35.64
N THR A 475 18.43 34.19 -34.48
CA THR A 475 17.95 33.26 -33.46
C THR A 475 16.54 32.78 -33.77
N THR A 476 15.73 33.56 -34.51
CA THR A 476 14.42 33.11 -35.02
C THR A 476 14.56 31.93 -35.99
N ASP A 477 15.54 31.97 -36.90
CA ASP A 477 15.80 30.86 -37.82
C ASP A 477 16.22 29.60 -37.05
N ALA A 478 17.15 29.75 -36.10
CA ALA A 478 17.61 28.64 -35.26
C ALA A 478 16.50 28.08 -34.37
N PHE A 479 15.61 28.93 -33.87
CA PHE A 479 14.44 28.53 -33.08
C PHE A 479 13.47 27.70 -33.90
N LEU A 480 13.07 28.20 -35.07
CA LEU A 480 12.14 27.47 -35.96
C LEU A 480 12.76 26.18 -36.51
N GLU A 481 14.07 26.17 -36.78
CA GLU A 481 14.80 24.96 -37.17
C GLU A 481 14.84 23.91 -36.05
N LEU A 482 15.07 24.33 -34.81
CA LEU A 482 15.04 23.44 -33.66
C LEU A 482 13.66 22.80 -33.50
N ILE A 483 12.58 23.57 -33.59
CA ILE A 483 11.22 23.02 -33.45
C ILE A 483 10.85 22.13 -34.65
N ALA A 484 11.19 22.54 -35.87
CA ALA A 484 10.90 21.75 -37.07
C ALA A 484 11.67 20.41 -37.13
N SER A 485 12.84 20.34 -36.49
CA SER A 485 13.61 19.10 -36.35
C SER A 485 13.06 18.14 -35.29
N HIS A 486 12.07 18.58 -34.49
CA HIS A 486 11.39 17.78 -33.47
C HIS A 486 9.87 17.77 -33.70
N PRO A 487 9.39 17.20 -34.83
CA PRO A 487 7.97 17.26 -35.21
C PRO A 487 7.02 16.56 -34.22
N ASP A 488 7.53 15.59 -33.46
CA ASP A 488 6.74 14.80 -32.51
C ASP A 488 6.78 15.35 -31.06
N ASP A 489 7.57 16.41 -30.79
CA ASP A 489 7.69 16.99 -29.45
C ASP A 489 6.52 17.95 -29.15
N TYR A 490 5.51 17.39 -28.48
CA TYR A 490 4.29 18.10 -28.09
C TYR A 490 4.55 19.43 -27.35
N GLY A 491 5.54 19.48 -26.45
CA GLY A 491 5.83 20.66 -25.65
C GLY A 491 6.42 21.79 -26.49
N LEU A 492 7.33 21.48 -27.40
CA LEU A 492 7.87 22.46 -28.34
C LEU A 492 6.77 23.09 -29.21
N HIS A 493 5.84 22.29 -29.71
CA HIS A 493 4.78 22.76 -30.62
C HIS A 493 3.64 23.51 -29.93
N LEU A 494 3.19 23.11 -28.73
CA LEU A 494 2.04 23.75 -28.07
C LEU A 494 2.39 24.71 -26.93
N ASP A 495 3.52 24.52 -26.25
CA ASP A 495 3.92 25.35 -25.12
C ASP A 495 4.91 26.46 -25.54
N VAL A 496 5.79 26.20 -26.51
CA VAL A 496 6.87 27.11 -26.88
C VAL A 496 6.58 27.87 -28.18
N LEU A 497 6.33 27.16 -29.29
CA LEU A 497 6.13 27.78 -30.62
C LEU A 497 5.11 28.93 -30.62
N PRO A 498 3.91 28.81 -30.01
CA PRO A 498 2.87 29.84 -30.10
C PRO A 498 3.22 31.14 -29.36
N ARG A 499 4.33 31.17 -28.60
CA ARG A 499 4.85 32.36 -27.91
C ARG A 499 5.73 33.24 -28.82
N LEU A 500 6.16 32.74 -29.98
CA LEU A 500 6.89 33.55 -30.96
C LEU A 500 5.91 34.47 -31.67
N GLN A 501 6.24 35.76 -31.80
CA GLN A 501 5.38 36.70 -32.53
C GLN A 501 5.30 36.34 -34.03
N PRO A 502 4.10 36.22 -34.62
CA PRO A 502 3.94 35.88 -36.05
C PRO A 502 4.69 36.81 -37.01
N GLU A 503 4.85 38.08 -36.65
CA GLU A 503 5.59 39.08 -37.42
C GLU A 503 7.09 38.77 -37.49
N LEU A 504 7.64 38.08 -36.50
CA LEU A 504 9.02 37.59 -36.50
C LEU A 504 9.13 36.24 -37.22
N ALA A 505 8.12 35.38 -37.09
CA ALA A 505 8.11 34.04 -37.68
C ALA A 505 8.01 34.07 -39.21
N VAL A 506 7.11 34.88 -39.77
CA VAL A 506 6.79 34.85 -41.22
C VAL A 506 7.99 35.16 -42.12
N PRO A 507 8.83 36.18 -41.87
CA PRO A 507 10.02 36.41 -42.69
C PRO A 507 10.99 35.22 -42.70
N SER A 508 11.18 34.56 -41.55
CA SER A 508 12.03 33.37 -41.43
C SER A 508 11.43 32.18 -42.20
N MET A 509 10.14 31.92 -41.99
CA MET A 509 9.38 30.87 -42.69
C MET A 509 9.39 31.05 -44.21
N SER A 510 9.32 32.29 -44.69
CA SER A 510 9.30 32.60 -46.12
C SER A 510 10.66 32.31 -46.78
N ARG A 511 11.77 32.49 -46.04
CA ARG A 511 13.11 32.10 -46.51
C ARG A 511 13.27 30.58 -46.66
N ASN A 512 12.52 29.79 -45.89
CA ASN A 512 12.57 28.34 -45.93
C ASN A 512 11.16 27.71 -45.93
N SER A 513 10.44 27.88 -47.04
CA SER A 513 9.03 27.47 -47.17
C SER A 513 8.82 25.97 -46.90
N ARG A 514 9.78 25.12 -47.25
CA ARG A 514 9.69 23.67 -46.98
C ARG A 514 9.67 23.39 -45.48
N GLN A 515 10.54 24.03 -44.71
CA GLN A 515 10.59 23.89 -43.27
C GLN A 515 9.33 24.47 -42.62
N ALA A 516 8.83 25.61 -43.11
CA ALA A 516 7.59 26.21 -42.63
C ALA A 516 6.38 25.28 -42.80
N VAL A 517 6.24 24.64 -43.96
CA VAL A 517 5.18 23.64 -44.19
C VAL A 517 5.31 22.47 -43.22
N THR A 518 6.52 21.93 -43.03
CA THR A 518 6.75 20.84 -42.08
C THR A 518 6.36 21.24 -40.65
N LEU A 519 6.72 22.46 -40.24
CA LEU A 519 6.41 22.98 -38.92
C LEU A 519 4.89 23.14 -38.70
N LEU A 520 4.19 23.78 -39.64
CA LEU A 520 2.74 24.00 -39.53
C LEU A 520 1.96 22.68 -39.53
N ARG A 521 2.38 21.71 -40.34
CA ARG A 521 1.78 20.37 -40.34
C ARG A 521 2.11 19.57 -39.07
N ALA A 522 3.31 19.73 -38.52
CA ALA A 522 3.67 19.13 -37.23
C ALA A 522 2.78 19.69 -36.11
N LEU A 523 2.58 21.01 -36.07
CA LEU A 523 1.64 21.64 -35.15
C LEU A 523 0.20 21.14 -35.33
N ALA A 524 -0.26 20.98 -36.57
CA ALA A 524 -1.59 20.45 -36.88
C ALA A 524 -1.77 18.98 -36.44
N LYS A 525 -0.73 18.14 -36.60
CA LYS A 525 -0.73 16.73 -36.17
C LYS A 525 -1.04 16.55 -34.68
N HIS A 526 -0.74 17.54 -33.85
CA HIS A 526 -0.99 17.52 -32.40
C HIS A 526 -2.43 17.91 -32.02
N VAL A 527 -3.35 18.09 -32.96
CA VAL A 527 -4.75 18.51 -32.69
C VAL A 527 -5.49 17.54 -31.76
N ASP A 528 -5.19 16.24 -31.86
CA ASP A 528 -5.73 15.18 -31.00
C ASP A 528 -4.81 14.86 -29.81
N GLY A 529 -3.67 15.56 -29.72
CA GLY A 529 -2.61 15.26 -28.77
C GLY A 529 -1.47 14.45 -29.36
N ASN A 530 -0.67 13.82 -28.48
CA ASN A 530 0.45 12.95 -28.89
C ASN A 530 0.22 11.46 -28.53
N GLY A 531 -1.03 11.05 -28.33
CA GLY A 531 -1.39 9.70 -27.89
C GLY A 531 -1.27 9.45 -26.38
N THR A 532 -0.50 10.28 -25.67
CA THR A 532 -0.41 10.30 -24.19
C THR A 532 -1.03 11.56 -23.58
N ASN A 533 -1.06 12.67 -24.31
CA ASN A 533 -1.60 13.94 -23.84
C ASN A 533 -2.80 14.30 -24.67
N PRO A 534 -4.03 14.32 -24.13
CA PRO A 534 -5.09 15.05 -24.80
C PRO A 534 -4.75 16.55 -24.74
N VAL A 535 -5.08 17.27 -25.80
CA VAL A 535 -4.93 18.73 -25.84
C VAL A 535 -5.82 19.36 -24.77
N GLN A 536 -5.31 20.41 -24.10
CA GLN A 536 -6.13 21.22 -23.20
C GLN A 536 -6.82 22.37 -23.95
N PHE A 537 -8.02 22.76 -23.54
CA PHE A 537 -8.80 23.82 -24.20
C PHE A 537 -8.00 25.14 -24.36
N GLY A 538 -7.19 25.49 -23.36
CA GLY A 538 -6.32 26.68 -23.42
C GLY A 538 -5.12 26.55 -24.36
N GLU A 539 -4.65 25.32 -24.65
CA GLU A 539 -3.59 25.05 -25.62
C GLU A 539 -4.10 25.18 -27.04
N ALA A 540 -5.28 24.62 -27.32
CA ALA A 540 -6.00 24.80 -28.59
C ALA A 540 -6.24 26.29 -28.90
N ALA A 541 -6.70 27.06 -27.91
CA ALA A 541 -6.92 28.50 -28.07
C ALA A 541 -5.65 29.25 -28.51
N ARG A 542 -4.49 28.91 -27.92
CA ARG A 542 -3.20 29.52 -28.28
C ARG A 542 -2.75 29.13 -29.67
N ALA A 543 -2.87 27.85 -30.03
CA ALA A 543 -2.53 27.35 -31.36
C ALA A 543 -3.35 28.05 -32.45
N VAL A 544 -4.68 28.11 -32.30
CA VAL A 544 -5.59 28.81 -33.24
C VAL A 544 -5.23 30.30 -33.34
N THR A 545 -5.01 30.96 -32.20
CA THR A 545 -4.67 32.39 -32.17
C THR A 545 -3.35 32.68 -32.89
N TRP A 546 -2.33 31.84 -32.65
CA TRP A 546 -1.02 31.99 -33.27
C TRP A 546 -1.06 31.73 -34.77
N LEU A 547 -1.72 30.64 -35.20
CA LEU A 547 -1.93 30.32 -36.62
C LEU A 547 -2.71 31.41 -37.36
N HIS A 548 -3.72 31.99 -36.71
CA HIS A 548 -4.45 33.15 -37.25
C HIS A 548 -3.53 34.37 -37.43
N GLY A 549 -2.65 34.65 -36.47
CA GLY A 549 -1.65 35.71 -36.59
C GLY A 549 -0.65 35.46 -37.72
N VAL A 550 -0.19 34.22 -37.89
CA VAL A 550 0.67 33.82 -39.02
C VAL A 550 -0.06 34.03 -40.35
N ALA A 551 -1.33 33.65 -40.44
CA ALA A 551 -2.15 33.86 -41.64
C ALA A 551 -2.33 35.36 -41.97
N ILE A 552 -2.59 36.21 -40.98
CA ILE A 552 -2.69 37.67 -41.16
C ILE A 552 -1.36 38.24 -41.69
N SER A 553 -0.24 37.85 -41.08
CA SER A 553 1.09 38.34 -41.43
C SER A 553 1.54 37.86 -42.82
N ALA A 554 1.26 36.59 -43.15
CA ALA A 554 1.50 36.01 -44.48
C ALA A 554 0.67 36.70 -45.57
N ALA A 555 -0.63 36.94 -45.31
CA ALA A 555 -1.50 37.68 -46.23
C ALA A 555 -1.01 39.11 -46.47
N SER A 556 -0.54 39.79 -45.42
CA SER A 556 0.00 41.15 -45.51
C SER A 556 1.33 41.21 -46.27
N SER A 557 2.09 40.12 -46.25
CA SER A 557 3.39 39.99 -46.93
C SER A 557 3.31 39.36 -48.33
N ASN A 558 2.11 38.97 -48.79
CA ASN A 558 1.87 38.24 -50.05
C ASN A 558 2.53 36.84 -50.12
N GLU A 559 2.65 36.17 -48.98
CA GLU A 559 3.24 34.82 -48.86
C GLU A 559 2.13 33.76 -48.97
N TRP A 560 1.73 33.45 -50.20
CA TRP A 560 0.51 32.69 -50.49
C TRP A 560 0.51 31.24 -50.01
N ASP A 561 1.64 30.53 -50.16
CA ASP A 561 1.76 29.14 -49.71
C ASP A 561 1.69 29.04 -48.18
N LEU A 562 2.30 30.01 -47.49
CA LEU A 562 2.28 30.08 -46.03
C LEU A 562 0.88 30.45 -45.52
N LEU A 563 0.18 31.34 -46.23
CA LEU A 563 -1.22 31.66 -45.95
C LEU A 563 -2.11 30.41 -46.07
N ASP A 564 -1.98 29.63 -47.15
CA ASP A 564 -2.81 28.42 -47.37
C ASP A 564 -2.56 27.35 -46.28
N GLU A 565 -1.29 27.08 -45.94
CA GLU A 565 -0.99 26.07 -44.90
C GLU A 565 -1.38 26.54 -43.50
N SER A 566 -1.15 27.81 -43.15
CA SER A 566 -1.52 28.34 -41.82
C SER A 566 -3.04 28.37 -41.63
N ILE A 567 -3.82 28.75 -42.65
CA ILE A 567 -5.28 28.76 -42.55
C ILE A 567 -5.86 27.34 -42.45
N ARG A 568 -5.28 26.36 -43.16
CA ARG A 568 -5.71 24.96 -43.06
C ARG A 568 -5.45 24.38 -41.68
N ALA A 569 -4.23 24.54 -41.16
CA ALA A 569 -3.91 24.15 -39.79
C ALA A 569 -4.82 24.85 -38.76
N MET A 570 -5.10 26.15 -38.95
CA MET A 570 -6.01 26.89 -38.07
C MET A 570 -7.43 26.29 -38.07
N CYS A 571 -7.96 25.97 -39.25
CA CYS A 571 -9.30 25.38 -39.39
C CYS A 571 -9.37 23.96 -38.80
N GLU A 572 -8.30 23.18 -38.93
CA GLU A 572 -8.21 21.85 -38.31
C GLU A 572 -8.30 21.95 -36.78
N TRP A 573 -7.57 22.89 -36.19
CA TRP A 573 -7.63 23.15 -34.75
C TRP A 573 -8.98 23.70 -34.28
N ASP A 574 -9.54 24.71 -34.97
CA ASP A 574 -10.83 25.31 -34.60
C ASP A 574 -11.99 24.31 -34.73
N GLY A 575 -11.99 23.48 -35.78
CA GLY A 575 -13.04 22.50 -36.02
C GLY A 575 -13.11 21.41 -34.93
N ASN A 576 -11.97 21.01 -34.37
CA ASN A 576 -11.90 19.99 -33.33
C ASN A 576 -12.18 20.52 -31.92
N TRP A 577 -11.88 21.79 -31.64
CA TRP A 577 -11.86 22.32 -30.27
C TRP A 577 -12.86 23.45 -29.97
N ASP A 578 -13.61 23.94 -30.95
CA ASP A 578 -14.63 25.00 -30.85
C ASP A 578 -14.23 26.18 -29.93
N GLN A 579 -13.37 27.05 -30.47
CA GLN A 579 -12.67 28.09 -29.72
C GLN A 579 -13.35 29.46 -29.83
N TRP A 580 -14.35 29.73 -28.98
CA TRP A 580 -15.17 30.96 -29.00
C TRP A 580 -14.38 32.29 -29.07
N ARG A 581 -13.30 32.44 -28.30
CA ARG A 581 -12.50 33.68 -28.25
C ARG A 581 -11.67 33.91 -29.53
N PRO A 582 -10.86 32.96 -30.01
CA PRO A 582 -10.19 33.08 -31.31
C PRO A 582 -11.17 33.32 -32.47
N GLN A 583 -12.33 32.66 -32.46
CA GLN A 583 -13.35 32.81 -33.50
C GLN A 583 -13.84 34.25 -33.65
N ASP A 584 -13.96 35.04 -32.58
CA ASP A 584 -14.37 36.46 -32.67
C ASP A 584 -13.37 37.29 -33.52
N ALA A 585 -12.07 37.03 -33.31
CA ALA A 585 -11.01 37.68 -34.06
C ALA A 585 -11.00 37.23 -35.53
N ILE A 586 -11.15 35.92 -35.77
CA ILE A 586 -11.22 35.34 -37.12
C ILE A 586 -12.43 35.90 -37.87
N ARG A 587 -13.61 35.98 -37.25
CA ARG A 587 -14.82 36.57 -37.85
C ARG A 587 -14.59 38.01 -38.27
N SER A 588 -13.93 38.79 -37.43
CA SER A 588 -13.60 40.18 -37.74
C SER A 588 -12.65 40.29 -38.93
N TRP A 589 -11.64 39.42 -39.00
CA TRP A 589 -10.68 39.37 -40.10
C TRP A 589 -11.32 38.90 -41.42
N LEU A 590 -12.13 37.83 -41.40
CA LEU A 590 -12.82 37.32 -42.60
C LEU A 590 -13.67 38.39 -43.30
N ARG A 591 -14.27 39.33 -42.55
CA ARG A 591 -15.02 40.47 -43.11
C ARG A 591 -14.16 41.44 -43.91
N THR A 592 -12.86 41.53 -43.62
CA THR A 592 -11.94 42.45 -44.31
C THR A 592 -11.31 41.85 -45.57
N LEU A 593 -11.32 40.53 -45.70
CA LEU A 593 -10.63 39.83 -46.79
C LEU A 593 -11.23 40.10 -48.16
N ARG A 594 -10.36 40.35 -49.15
CA ARG A 594 -10.72 40.60 -50.55
C ARG A 594 -9.68 39.98 -51.49
N GLY A 595 -10.06 39.82 -52.76
CA GLY A 595 -9.12 39.51 -53.84
C GLY A 595 -8.43 38.15 -53.66
N ASP A 596 -7.10 38.13 -53.80
CA ASP A 596 -6.30 36.90 -53.79
C ASP A 596 -6.32 36.20 -52.42
N VAL A 597 -6.29 36.97 -51.32
CA VAL A 597 -6.37 36.45 -49.95
C VAL A 597 -7.68 35.69 -49.74
N ALA A 598 -8.81 36.27 -50.17
CA ALA A 598 -10.11 35.62 -50.07
C ALA A 598 -10.20 34.35 -50.94
N ARG A 599 -9.50 34.32 -52.09
CA ARG A 599 -9.44 33.16 -52.99
C ARG A 599 -8.66 31.98 -52.40
N ILE A 600 -7.72 32.23 -51.49
CA ILE A 600 -6.96 31.21 -50.77
C ILE A 600 -7.73 30.73 -49.53
N VAL A 601 -8.31 31.66 -48.76
CA VAL A 601 -9.03 31.33 -47.52
C VAL A 601 -10.35 30.58 -47.78
N ALA A 602 -11.07 30.90 -48.86
CA ALA A 602 -12.37 30.27 -49.15
C ALA A 602 -12.28 28.75 -49.39
N PRO A 603 -11.32 28.21 -50.19
CA PRO A 603 -11.08 26.77 -50.28
C PRO A 603 -10.77 26.11 -48.94
N ALA A 604 -9.90 26.69 -48.10
CA ALA A 604 -9.55 26.11 -46.81
C ALA A 604 -10.77 25.97 -45.89
N LEU A 605 -11.64 26.98 -45.83
CA LEU A 605 -12.90 26.90 -45.08
C LEU A 605 -13.85 25.82 -45.65
N ARG A 606 -13.88 25.66 -46.98
CA ARG A 606 -14.72 24.64 -47.63
C ARG A 606 -14.24 23.22 -47.30
N ASP A 607 -12.93 23.03 -47.23
CA ASP A 607 -12.31 21.74 -46.91
C ASP A 607 -12.46 21.38 -45.42
N HIS A 608 -12.72 22.36 -44.56
CA HIS A 608 -12.90 22.19 -43.11
C HIS A 608 -14.29 22.67 -42.65
N PRO A 609 -15.36 21.93 -42.98
CA PRO A 609 -16.73 22.35 -42.67
C PRO A 609 -16.99 22.48 -41.15
N GLU A 610 -16.31 21.68 -40.33
CA GLU A 610 -16.43 21.73 -38.86
C GLU A 610 -15.93 23.05 -38.25
N SER A 611 -14.97 23.72 -38.88
CA SER A 611 -14.57 25.07 -38.49
C SER A 611 -15.47 26.12 -39.15
N ALA A 612 -15.74 25.98 -40.45
CA ALA A 612 -16.52 26.98 -41.19
C ALA A 612 -17.93 27.21 -40.63
N ARG A 613 -18.56 26.18 -40.05
CA ARG A 613 -19.87 26.30 -39.39
C ARG A 613 -19.88 27.28 -38.21
N HIS A 614 -18.76 27.47 -37.51
CA HIS A 614 -18.64 28.43 -36.41
C HIS A 614 -18.78 29.89 -36.88
N PHE A 615 -18.76 30.09 -38.20
CA PHE A 615 -18.89 31.39 -38.85
C PHE A 615 -20.18 31.54 -39.66
N ALA A 616 -21.19 30.69 -39.43
CA ALA A 616 -22.43 30.62 -40.22
C ALA A 616 -23.13 31.98 -40.43
N GLU A 617 -23.07 32.88 -39.44
CA GLU A 617 -23.58 34.26 -39.52
C GLU A 617 -23.01 35.08 -40.69
N LEU A 618 -21.80 34.76 -41.15
CA LEU A 618 -21.14 35.45 -42.24
C LEU A 618 -21.69 35.05 -43.61
N ALA A 619 -22.41 33.92 -43.73
CA ALA A 619 -22.92 33.41 -45.00
C ALA A 619 -23.84 34.40 -45.74
N ASP A 620 -24.55 35.23 -44.97
CA ASP A 620 -25.48 36.25 -45.49
C ASP A 620 -24.95 37.68 -45.36
N ASP A 621 -23.77 37.88 -44.76
CA ASP A 621 -23.15 39.18 -44.59
C ASP A 621 -22.56 39.68 -45.93
N ARG A 622 -23.28 40.57 -46.62
CA ARG A 622 -22.87 41.11 -47.92
C ARG A 622 -21.51 41.85 -47.90
N ALA A 623 -20.99 42.21 -46.72
CA ALA A 623 -19.65 42.79 -46.60
C ALA A 623 -18.54 41.74 -46.72
N VAL A 624 -18.85 40.44 -46.66
CA VAL A 624 -17.89 39.34 -46.81
C VAL A 624 -17.77 38.93 -48.28
N ASP A 625 -16.55 38.55 -48.69
CA ASP A 625 -16.26 38.05 -50.04
C ASP A 625 -17.20 36.89 -50.43
N LEU A 626 -17.65 36.87 -51.69
CA LEU A 626 -18.62 35.89 -52.18
C LEU A 626 -18.11 34.44 -52.03
N GLY A 627 -16.82 34.20 -52.27
CA GLY A 627 -16.24 32.86 -52.17
C GLY A 627 -16.25 32.33 -50.73
N ILE A 628 -15.91 33.20 -49.77
CA ILE A 628 -15.93 32.88 -48.34
C ILE A 628 -17.36 32.59 -47.88
N ARG A 629 -18.33 33.44 -48.28
CA ARG A 629 -19.74 33.22 -47.96
C ARG A 629 -20.27 31.89 -48.48
N GLN A 630 -19.92 31.53 -49.71
CA GLN A 630 -20.33 30.26 -50.30
C GLN A 630 -19.70 29.07 -49.57
N ALA A 631 -18.43 29.15 -49.18
CA ALA A 631 -17.76 28.10 -48.41
C ALA A 631 -18.46 27.87 -47.06
N ILE A 632 -18.75 28.96 -46.33
CA ILE A 632 -19.44 28.90 -45.03
C ILE A 632 -20.87 28.38 -45.19
N ARG A 633 -21.61 28.84 -46.21
CA ARG A 633 -22.99 28.38 -46.47
C ARG A 633 -23.05 26.88 -46.74
N VAL A 634 -22.14 26.37 -47.57
CA VAL A 634 -22.07 24.92 -47.87
C VAL A 634 -21.75 24.12 -46.62
N ALA A 635 -20.89 24.63 -45.73
CA ALA A 635 -20.61 23.98 -44.45
C ALA A 635 -21.83 23.95 -43.52
N ALA A 636 -22.56 25.07 -43.41
CA ALA A 636 -23.76 25.17 -42.60
C ALA A 636 -24.94 24.31 -43.11
N GLU A 637 -25.07 24.15 -44.43
CA GLU A 637 -26.14 23.35 -45.05
C GLU A 637 -25.93 21.84 -44.92
N ARG A 638 -24.69 21.36 -44.76
CA ARG A 638 -24.38 19.92 -44.64
C ARG A 638 -24.79 19.29 -43.31
N HIS A 639 -25.23 20.09 -42.35
CA HIS A 639 -25.42 19.67 -40.96
C HIS A 639 -26.86 19.87 -40.42
N ASN A 640 -27.74 20.48 -41.22
CA ASN A 640 -29.21 20.45 -41.07
C ASN A 640 -29.78 19.26 -41.84
#